data_AF-A0A957WBX1-F1
#
_entry.id   AF-A0A957WBX1-F1
#
_cell.length_a   1.000
_cell.length_b   1.000
_cell.length_c   1.000
_cell.angle_alpha   90.00
_cell.angle_beta   90.00
_cell.angle_gamma   90.00
#
_symmetry.space_group_name_H-M   'P 1'
#
loop_
_entity.id
_entity.type
_entity.pdbx_description
1 polymer ?
#
loop_
_entity_poly.entity_id
_entity_poly.type
_entity_poly.pdbx_seq_one_letter_code
_entity_poly.pdbx_strand_id
1 'polypeptide(L)'
;MKKKYIVATIAGGLAILFIVALGFLYHNQTKKLPPPIYAFASDRSGNGDIFGLNRDGDLISLTNDPSADWDPAWSADGSMLAFTSHRSGNSDIWLLNVVETGDKAVPHNLTADPAWDYSPSWSPSGQSVAFVSERDGDPEIFVQNLESNSALQLTFNNEMDHLPAWSPDGKMIAFAAVRDGVERIHLIRPDGTDEQFASPPSIKGTSPAWSPDSQRLAFIGWDEQDQPGIYLMGPGETDLQLRYQARSWIGSLDWSADGEWLTFTAWDSGNHEVYALPAEGVDGYPLRLTVDDAWDDFLVVNPQAPFFDAPHDNVAQAAPAISLPPDEQFFTGANIADLSMTYLINDLGLGWGKSYVNWATVEPEPGEFRWIDPDNITKAMGDQQIKILMRVHGTPAWARPANSSYTHPPQDMDDFGRFMSALATRYKGKVAAYEIWNEPNLNYEWGNGQPDPAAYTEMLKAAYTAVKAADPEALVITGGLATTGDGSATAVGDLAFLQGMYDAGAKGYFDAVGSHPYTFGRSPDEIDLWGLSLSRVEEQYEVMQDNDDGQTRVWVTELGWVIASNWDLGEHQAIAVSQTQQAKYLTAAFEKLENDWPFVQAVFLFNLDFSTVAWYPSAEPMRWYAILNPDRTPRPAYTELRLSRRTP
;
A
#
# COMPACT_ATOMS: atom_id res chain seq x y z
N MET A 1 -81.98 -17.09 -47.41
CA MET A 1 -80.65 -17.75 -47.33
C MET A 1 -79.60 -16.67 -47.64
N LYS A 2 -79.12 -15.86 -46.70
CA LYS A 2 -78.14 -16.11 -45.62
C LYS A 2 -76.90 -16.88 -46.09
N LYS A 3 -75.80 -16.19 -46.37
CA LYS A 3 -74.68 -15.95 -45.43
C LYS A 3 -73.46 -15.35 -46.17
N LYS A 4 -72.83 -14.37 -45.48
CA LYS A 4 -71.39 -14.14 -45.23
C LYS A 4 -70.45 -14.24 -46.46
N TYR A 5 -69.57 -13.30 -46.76
CA TYR A 5 -68.47 -12.73 -45.96
C TYR A 5 -68.05 -11.38 -46.58
N ILE A 6 -67.14 -10.66 -45.89
CA ILE A 6 -66.50 -9.35 -46.21
C ILE A 6 -66.98 -8.21 -45.29
N VAL A 7 -66.82 -8.42 -43.98
CA VAL A 7 -66.47 -7.38 -43.00
C VAL A 7 -65.68 -8.11 -41.91
N ALA A 8 -64.36 -8.27 -42.08
CA ALA A 8 -63.52 -8.84 -41.01
C ALA A 8 -62.00 -8.57 -41.11
N THR A 9 -61.47 -7.96 -42.17
CA THR A 9 -59.99 -8.00 -42.39
C THR A 9 -59.27 -6.66 -42.25
N ILE A 10 -59.90 -5.58 -41.79
CA ILE A 10 -59.21 -4.29 -41.61
C ILE A 10 -59.07 -3.89 -40.12
N ALA A 11 -59.94 -4.39 -39.23
CA ALA A 11 -59.84 -4.09 -37.80
C ALA A 11 -58.76 -4.91 -37.07
N GLY A 12 -58.41 -6.10 -37.56
CA GLY A 12 -57.39 -6.96 -36.93
C GLY A 12 -55.95 -6.52 -37.19
N GLY A 13 -55.66 -5.94 -38.37
CA GLY A 13 -54.31 -5.48 -38.72
C GLY A 13 -53.89 -4.24 -37.96
N LEU A 14 -54.79 -3.28 -37.76
CA LEU A 14 -54.53 -2.07 -36.99
C LEU A 14 -54.42 -2.34 -35.48
N ALA A 15 -55.20 -3.28 -34.93
CA ALA A 15 -55.09 -3.65 -33.52
C ALA A 15 -53.80 -4.43 -33.21
N ILE A 16 -53.34 -5.30 -34.12
CA ILE A 16 -52.08 -6.03 -33.96
C ILE A 16 -50.88 -5.10 -34.17
N LEU A 17 -50.92 -4.15 -35.11
CA LEU A 17 -49.88 -3.13 -35.25
C LEU A 17 -49.83 -2.18 -34.05
N PHE A 18 -50.96 -1.86 -33.42
CA PHE A 18 -50.97 -1.06 -32.18
C PHE A 18 -50.45 -1.84 -30.97
N ILE A 19 -50.77 -3.14 -30.84
CA ILE A 19 -50.28 -3.99 -29.73
C ILE A 19 -48.80 -4.36 -29.93
N VAL A 20 -48.35 -4.54 -31.17
CA VAL A 20 -46.92 -4.74 -31.47
C VAL A 20 -46.16 -3.42 -31.33
N ALA A 21 -46.72 -2.26 -31.70
CA ALA A 21 -46.07 -0.96 -31.47
C ALA A 21 -46.06 -0.55 -29.99
N LEU A 22 -47.12 -0.83 -29.21
CA LEU A 22 -47.11 -0.69 -27.75
C LEU A 22 -46.20 -1.73 -27.11
N GLY A 23 -46.14 -2.96 -27.62
CA GLY A 23 -45.20 -3.98 -27.20
C GLY A 23 -43.75 -3.61 -27.50
N PHE A 24 -43.48 -2.97 -28.63
CA PHE A 24 -42.15 -2.47 -29.00
C PHE A 24 -41.79 -1.20 -28.22
N LEU A 25 -42.75 -0.30 -27.94
CA LEU A 25 -42.55 0.88 -27.09
C LEU A 25 -42.42 0.52 -25.60
N TYR A 26 -43.02 -0.59 -25.16
CA TYR A 26 -42.89 -1.12 -23.79
C TYR A 26 -41.68 -2.05 -23.63
N HIS A 27 -41.18 -2.65 -24.72
CA HIS A 27 -40.00 -3.52 -24.72
C HIS A 27 -38.70 -2.80 -25.14
N ASN A 28 -38.78 -1.59 -25.73
CA ASN A 28 -37.66 -0.67 -25.94
C ASN A 28 -37.62 0.49 -24.93
N GLN A 29 -38.34 0.40 -23.81
CA GLN A 29 -37.75 0.97 -22.61
C GLN A 29 -36.55 0.06 -22.32
N THR A 30 -35.35 0.49 -22.74
CA THR A 30 -34.14 0.06 -22.06
C THR A 30 -34.50 0.15 -20.58
N LYS A 31 -34.61 -0.99 -19.90
CA LYS A 31 -34.69 -0.97 -18.44
C LYS A 31 -33.39 -0.29 -18.05
N LYS A 32 -33.44 1.02 -17.81
CA LYS A 32 -32.43 1.71 -17.03
C LYS A 32 -32.47 0.94 -15.73
N LEU A 33 -31.51 0.02 -15.55
CA LEU A 33 -31.29 -0.57 -14.25
C LEU A 33 -31.10 0.64 -13.32
N PRO A 34 -31.82 0.70 -12.18
CA PRO A 34 -31.54 1.73 -11.21
C PRO A 34 -30.02 1.69 -10.93
N PRO A 35 -29.35 2.85 -10.83
CA PRO A 35 -27.93 2.85 -10.55
C PRO A 35 -27.68 2.08 -9.24
N PRO A 36 -26.52 1.42 -9.11
CA PRO A 36 -26.21 0.63 -7.92
C PRO A 36 -26.25 1.54 -6.67
N ILE A 37 -26.59 0.95 -5.52
CA ILE A 37 -26.65 1.68 -4.25
C ILE A 37 -25.24 2.07 -3.83
N TYR A 38 -24.31 1.15 -4.03
CA TYR A 38 -22.91 1.31 -3.68
C TYR A 38 -22.04 1.23 -4.93
N ALA A 39 -20.93 1.95 -4.94
CA ALA A 39 -19.80 1.64 -5.78
C ALA A 39 -18.57 1.45 -4.88
N PHE A 40 -17.73 0.49 -5.19
CA PHE A 40 -16.49 0.23 -4.47
C PHE A 40 -15.49 -0.40 -5.45
N ALA A 41 -14.22 -0.34 -5.12
CA ALA A 41 -13.18 -0.97 -5.89
C ALA A 41 -12.88 -2.38 -5.35
N SER A 42 -12.62 -3.32 -6.24
CA SER A 42 -12.34 -4.71 -5.88
C SER A 42 -11.29 -5.35 -6.78
N ASP A 43 -10.42 -6.19 -6.22
CA ASP A 43 -9.41 -6.93 -6.99
C ASP A 43 -9.89 -8.27 -7.57
N ARG A 44 -11.19 -8.58 -7.46
CA ARG A 44 -11.79 -9.87 -7.85
C ARG A 44 -11.63 -10.26 -9.33
N SER A 45 -11.32 -9.31 -10.21
CA SER A 45 -11.03 -9.54 -11.63
C SER A 45 -9.54 -9.84 -11.90
N GLY A 46 -8.69 -9.86 -10.86
CA GLY A 46 -7.23 -10.02 -10.95
C GLY A 46 -6.47 -8.69 -10.91
N ASN A 47 -7.18 -7.57 -10.92
CA ASN A 47 -6.71 -6.20 -10.69
C ASN A 47 -7.87 -5.38 -10.10
N GLY A 48 -7.60 -4.16 -9.63
CA GLY A 48 -8.66 -3.27 -9.16
C GLY A 48 -9.64 -2.91 -10.26
N ASP A 49 -10.93 -3.13 -10.02
CA ASP A 49 -12.04 -2.66 -10.85
C ASP A 49 -13.16 -2.12 -9.98
N ILE A 50 -13.96 -1.19 -10.51
CA ILE A 50 -15.13 -0.66 -9.80
C ILE A 50 -16.32 -1.59 -9.98
N PHE A 51 -16.88 -2.03 -8.87
CA PHE A 51 -18.10 -2.82 -8.79
C PHE A 51 -19.23 -2.02 -8.14
N GLY A 52 -20.43 -2.22 -8.65
CA GLY A 52 -21.66 -1.75 -8.05
C GLY A 52 -22.36 -2.86 -7.28
N LEU A 53 -22.86 -2.55 -6.09
CA LEU A 53 -23.76 -3.45 -5.34
C LEU A 53 -25.17 -2.86 -5.35
N ASN A 54 -26.13 -3.66 -5.82
CA ASN A 54 -27.54 -3.26 -5.86
C ASN A 54 -28.30 -3.72 -4.59
N ARG A 55 -29.59 -3.38 -4.52
CA ARG A 55 -30.46 -3.74 -3.39
C ARG A 55 -30.58 -5.24 -3.14
N ASP A 56 -30.55 -6.04 -4.21
CA ASP A 56 -30.79 -7.47 -4.15
C ASP A 56 -29.50 -8.24 -3.79
N GLY A 57 -28.37 -7.52 -3.63
CA GLY A 57 -27.05 -8.11 -3.38
C GLY A 57 -26.31 -8.50 -4.65
N ASP A 58 -26.84 -8.14 -5.83
CA ASP A 58 -26.15 -8.45 -7.07
C ASP A 58 -24.98 -7.48 -7.27
N LEU A 59 -23.83 -8.08 -7.56
CA LEU A 59 -22.61 -7.39 -7.95
C LEU A 59 -22.60 -7.15 -9.45
N ILE A 60 -22.29 -5.91 -9.85
CA ILE A 60 -22.26 -5.44 -11.22
C ILE A 60 -20.87 -4.87 -11.50
N SER A 61 -20.14 -5.41 -12.47
CA SER A 61 -18.89 -4.79 -12.94
C SER A 61 -19.22 -3.46 -13.63
N LEU A 62 -18.66 -2.35 -13.15
CA LEU A 62 -18.79 -1.04 -13.76
C LEU A 62 -17.58 -0.71 -14.64
N THR A 63 -16.41 -1.25 -14.30
CA THR A 63 -15.20 -1.23 -15.12
C THR A 63 -14.67 -2.65 -15.37
N ASN A 64 -13.73 -2.78 -16.30
CA ASN A 64 -13.06 -4.04 -16.69
C ASN A 64 -11.83 -3.73 -17.57
N ASP A 65 -10.99 -2.79 -17.14
CA ASP A 65 -9.73 -2.49 -17.85
C ASP A 65 -8.62 -3.39 -17.30
N PRO A 66 -7.61 -3.81 -18.09
CA PRO A 66 -6.45 -4.53 -17.56
C PRO A 66 -5.61 -3.71 -16.56
N SER A 67 -5.79 -2.38 -16.55
CA SER A 67 -5.17 -1.46 -15.59
C SER A 67 -6.13 -1.23 -14.44
N ALA A 68 -5.62 -1.03 -13.22
CA ALA A 68 -6.50 -0.94 -12.07
C ALA A 68 -7.29 0.38 -12.01
N ASP A 69 -8.52 0.29 -11.52
CA ASP A 69 -9.47 1.36 -11.27
C ASP A 69 -9.85 1.38 -9.78
N TRP A 70 -9.71 2.53 -9.12
CA TRP A 70 -9.84 2.73 -7.67
C TRP A 70 -10.58 4.02 -7.31
N ASP A 71 -10.81 4.29 -6.01
CA ASP A 71 -11.39 5.54 -5.48
C ASP A 71 -12.66 6.07 -6.21
N PRO A 72 -13.74 5.29 -6.35
CA PRO A 72 -14.94 5.79 -6.99
C PRO A 72 -15.57 6.93 -6.17
N ALA A 73 -16.13 7.95 -6.84
CA ALA A 73 -16.86 9.06 -6.24
C ALA A 73 -18.07 9.43 -7.09
N TRP A 74 -19.25 9.51 -6.46
CA TRP A 74 -20.50 9.81 -7.14
C TRP A 74 -20.68 11.31 -7.43
N SER A 75 -21.21 11.64 -8.60
CA SER A 75 -21.83 12.95 -8.82
C SER A 75 -23.07 13.11 -7.94
N ALA A 76 -23.40 14.35 -7.57
CA ALA A 76 -24.55 14.65 -6.70
C ALA A 76 -25.89 14.12 -7.26
N ASP A 77 -26.02 14.00 -8.58
CA ASP A 77 -27.20 13.46 -9.26
C ASP A 77 -27.17 11.93 -9.48
N GLY A 78 -26.12 11.25 -9.00
CA GLY A 78 -25.97 9.79 -9.07
C GLY A 78 -25.82 9.24 -10.50
N SER A 79 -25.55 10.09 -11.49
CA SER A 79 -25.48 9.69 -12.91
C SER A 79 -24.07 9.41 -13.41
N MET A 80 -23.06 9.95 -12.73
CA MET A 80 -21.64 9.83 -13.08
C MET A 80 -20.84 9.29 -11.89
N LEU A 81 -19.80 8.54 -12.19
CA LEU A 81 -18.70 8.21 -11.29
C LEU A 81 -17.45 8.95 -11.76
N ALA A 82 -16.75 9.61 -10.84
CA ALA A 82 -15.31 9.83 -10.98
C ALA A 82 -14.58 8.66 -10.32
N PHE A 83 -13.41 8.29 -10.81
CA PHE A 83 -12.58 7.25 -10.22
C PHE A 83 -11.12 7.43 -10.65
N THR A 84 -10.19 6.96 -9.83
CA THR A 84 -8.76 6.88 -10.16
C THR A 84 -8.55 5.72 -11.13
N SER A 85 -7.80 5.92 -12.20
CA SER A 85 -7.42 4.83 -13.12
C SER A 85 -5.99 4.95 -13.58
N HIS A 86 -5.29 3.81 -13.69
CA HIS A 86 -3.91 3.75 -14.18
C HIS A 86 -3.80 3.50 -15.69
N ARG A 87 -4.92 3.50 -16.43
CA ARG A 87 -4.98 3.09 -17.85
C ARG A 87 -4.19 3.97 -18.82
N SER A 88 -3.80 5.17 -18.41
CA SER A 88 -2.94 6.10 -19.17
C SER A 88 -1.44 5.84 -18.94
N GLY A 89 -1.06 4.91 -18.06
CA GLY A 89 0.32 4.64 -17.67
C GLY A 89 0.75 5.33 -16.36
N ASN A 90 -0.11 6.20 -15.84
CA ASN A 90 -0.06 6.85 -14.53
C ASN A 90 -1.48 6.95 -13.97
N SER A 91 -1.63 7.33 -12.69
CA SER A 91 -2.96 7.63 -12.14
C SER A 91 -3.52 8.91 -12.73
N ASP A 92 -4.74 8.83 -13.24
CA ASP A 92 -5.55 9.96 -13.66
C ASP A 92 -6.97 9.83 -13.08
N ILE A 93 -7.71 10.93 -13.04
CA ILE A 93 -9.15 10.90 -12.73
C ILE A 93 -9.94 10.67 -14.01
N TRP A 94 -10.76 9.62 -14.02
CA TRP A 94 -11.63 9.25 -15.13
C TRP A 94 -13.10 9.39 -14.73
N LEU A 95 -13.94 9.79 -15.68
CA LEU A 95 -15.39 9.90 -15.46
C LEU A 95 -16.14 8.86 -16.30
N LEU A 96 -17.06 8.15 -15.65
CA LEU A 96 -17.93 7.14 -16.24
C LEU A 96 -19.40 7.52 -16.05
N ASN A 97 -20.18 7.51 -17.13
CA ASN A 97 -21.63 7.64 -17.05
C ASN A 97 -22.26 6.27 -16.78
N VAL A 98 -22.82 6.08 -15.58
CA VAL A 98 -23.39 4.77 -15.18
C VAL A 98 -24.83 4.56 -15.66
N VAL A 99 -25.53 5.63 -16.07
CA VAL A 99 -26.93 5.57 -16.50
C VAL A 99 -27.09 5.38 -18.01
N GLU A 100 -26.00 5.56 -18.78
CA GLU A 100 -25.93 5.30 -20.22
C GLU A 100 -25.45 3.86 -20.53
N THR A 101 -26.33 2.90 -20.24
CA THR A 101 -26.46 1.59 -20.91
C THR A 101 -25.25 0.61 -20.91
N GLY A 102 -25.04 -0.08 -19.78
CA GLY A 102 -24.36 -1.40 -19.71
C GLY A 102 -22.92 -1.43 -20.23
N ASP A 103 -22.46 -2.58 -20.74
CA ASP A 103 -21.09 -2.90 -21.23
C ASP A 103 -20.49 -1.96 -22.31
N LYS A 104 -21.10 -0.80 -22.59
CA LYS A 104 -20.72 0.19 -23.61
C LYS A 104 -20.38 1.57 -23.04
N ALA A 105 -20.51 1.80 -21.74
CA ALA A 105 -20.10 3.07 -21.15
C ALA A 105 -18.57 3.20 -21.29
N VAL A 106 -18.11 4.26 -21.95
CA VAL A 106 -16.68 4.50 -22.21
C VAL A 106 -16.22 5.60 -21.25
N PRO A 107 -15.29 5.30 -20.32
CA PRO A 107 -14.70 6.31 -19.46
C PRO A 107 -13.99 7.41 -20.26
N HIS A 108 -14.03 8.66 -19.76
CA HIS A 108 -13.20 9.75 -20.29
C HIS A 108 -12.19 10.24 -19.24
N ASN A 109 -10.97 10.54 -19.68
CA ASN A 109 -9.93 11.08 -18.80
C ASN A 109 -10.18 12.57 -18.56
N LEU A 110 -10.36 12.97 -17.30
CA LEU A 110 -10.58 14.36 -16.89
C LEU A 110 -9.24 15.11 -16.78
N THR A 111 -8.26 14.52 -16.10
CA THR A 111 -7.02 15.21 -15.74
C THR A 111 -5.97 15.16 -16.87
N ALA A 112 -5.73 13.97 -17.42
CA ALA A 112 -4.79 13.71 -18.51
C ALA A 112 -3.43 14.41 -18.33
N ASP A 113 -2.87 14.32 -17.13
CA ASP A 113 -1.61 14.94 -16.76
C ASP A 113 -0.53 13.86 -16.54
N PRO A 114 0.77 14.13 -16.72
CA PRO A 114 1.82 13.15 -16.42
C PRO A 114 1.97 12.84 -14.92
N ALA A 115 1.58 13.73 -14.02
CA ALA A 115 1.63 13.47 -12.59
C ALA A 115 0.55 12.46 -12.16
N TRP A 116 0.64 11.96 -10.92
CA TRP A 116 -0.38 11.08 -10.38
C TRP A 116 -1.53 11.91 -9.83
N ASP A 117 -2.73 11.67 -10.35
CA ASP A 117 -3.97 12.26 -9.88
C ASP A 117 -4.91 11.15 -9.34
N TYR A 118 -5.36 11.26 -8.08
CA TYR A 118 -6.13 10.21 -7.39
C TYR A 118 -7.07 10.76 -6.31
N SER A 119 -7.87 9.89 -5.68
CA SER A 119 -8.85 10.22 -4.64
C SER A 119 -9.81 11.37 -5.01
N PRO A 120 -10.64 11.21 -6.06
CA PRO A 120 -11.54 12.26 -6.50
C PRO A 120 -12.70 12.51 -5.53
N SER A 121 -13.22 13.74 -5.51
CA SER A 121 -14.43 14.15 -4.80
C SER A 121 -15.23 15.16 -5.62
N TRP A 122 -16.49 14.85 -5.90
CA TRP A 122 -17.35 15.71 -6.73
C TRP A 122 -17.83 16.95 -5.99
N SER A 123 -17.86 18.09 -6.69
CA SER A 123 -18.59 19.26 -6.20
C SER A 123 -20.09 18.97 -6.19
N PRO A 124 -20.86 19.51 -5.22
CA PRO A 124 -22.32 19.31 -5.17
C PRO A 124 -23.05 19.94 -6.35
N SER A 125 -22.41 20.88 -7.05
CA SER A 125 -22.92 21.44 -8.31
C SER A 125 -22.76 20.52 -9.52
N GLY A 126 -21.93 19.48 -9.43
CA GLY A 126 -21.59 18.61 -10.55
C GLY A 126 -20.72 19.27 -11.63
N GLN A 127 -20.08 20.40 -11.32
CA GLN A 127 -19.29 21.18 -12.31
C GLN A 127 -17.79 21.08 -12.08
N SER A 128 -17.35 20.53 -10.94
CA SER A 128 -15.94 20.43 -10.59
C SER A 128 -15.68 19.15 -9.81
N VAL A 129 -14.43 18.71 -9.83
CA VAL A 129 -13.94 17.57 -9.05
C VAL A 129 -12.70 18.06 -8.30
N ALA A 130 -12.70 17.86 -6.98
CA ALA A 130 -11.49 17.94 -6.16
C ALA A 130 -10.74 16.60 -6.25
N PHE A 131 -9.42 16.61 -6.19
CA PHE A 131 -8.58 15.41 -6.25
C PHE A 131 -7.21 15.70 -5.66
N VAL A 132 -6.45 14.64 -5.39
CA VAL A 132 -5.04 14.73 -5.02
C VAL A 132 -4.20 14.72 -6.29
N SER A 133 -3.18 15.57 -6.35
CA SER A 133 -2.26 15.65 -7.48
C SER A 133 -0.82 15.76 -6.99
N GLU A 134 0.10 15.00 -7.58
CA GLU A 134 1.53 15.06 -7.26
C GLU A 134 2.32 16.00 -8.21
N ARG A 135 1.65 16.92 -8.91
CA ARG A 135 2.27 17.80 -9.93
C ARG A 135 3.39 18.69 -9.39
N ASP A 136 3.42 18.97 -8.08
CA ASP A 136 4.45 19.79 -7.42
C ASP A 136 5.58 18.95 -6.77
N GLY A 137 5.49 17.61 -6.86
CA GLY A 137 6.50 16.68 -6.34
C GLY A 137 6.09 15.91 -5.08
N ASP A 138 4.98 16.32 -4.47
CA ASP A 138 4.32 15.71 -3.31
C ASP A 138 2.78 15.85 -3.42
N PRO A 139 2.00 15.06 -2.64
CA PRO A 139 0.54 15.04 -2.74
C PRO A 139 -0.12 16.33 -2.26
N GLU A 140 -0.83 17.00 -3.16
CA GLU A 140 -1.52 18.27 -2.89
C GLU A 140 -2.99 18.26 -3.37
N ILE A 141 -3.85 19.09 -2.78
CA ILE A 141 -5.27 19.19 -3.16
C ILE A 141 -5.47 20.12 -4.36
N PHE A 142 -6.12 19.60 -5.39
CA PHE A 142 -6.48 20.34 -6.60
C PHE A 142 -7.99 20.31 -6.83
N VAL A 143 -8.48 21.30 -7.58
CA VAL A 143 -9.86 21.34 -8.09
C VAL A 143 -9.85 21.59 -9.59
N GLN A 144 -10.50 20.73 -10.37
CA GLN A 144 -10.66 20.90 -11.81
C GLN A 144 -12.11 21.15 -12.19
N ASN A 145 -12.31 22.19 -12.99
CA ASN A 145 -13.61 22.51 -13.57
C ASN A 145 -13.82 21.75 -14.89
N LEU A 146 -14.99 21.12 -15.04
CA LEU A 146 -15.30 20.26 -16.19
C LEU A 146 -15.55 21.04 -17.49
N GLU A 147 -15.99 22.30 -17.42
CA GLU A 147 -16.29 23.11 -18.60
C GLU A 147 -15.03 23.79 -19.15
N SER A 148 -14.20 24.39 -18.29
CA SER A 148 -12.97 25.07 -18.71
C SER A 148 -11.78 24.12 -18.88
N ASN A 149 -11.87 22.91 -18.34
CA ASN A 149 -10.77 21.94 -18.29
C ASN A 149 -9.49 22.50 -17.65
N SER A 150 -9.65 23.34 -16.62
CA SER A 150 -8.54 23.96 -15.89
C SER A 150 -8.50 23.46 -14.45
N ALA A 151 -7.33 23.05 -13.98
CA ALA A 151 -7.07 22.68 -12.60
C ALA A 151 -6.49 23.86 -11.79
N LEU A 152 -6.92 24.00 -10.55
CA LEU A 152 -6.44 24.97 -9.56
C LEU A 152 -5.86 24.19 -8.36
N GLN A 153 -4.58 24.42 -8.04
CA GLN A 153 -3.96 23.93 -6.81
C GLN A 153 -4.46 24.75 -5.62
N LEU A 154 -4.88 24.09 -4.54
CA LEU A 154 -5.41 24.72 -3.34
C LEU A 154 -4.40 24.76 -2.19
N THR A 155 -3.53 23.77 -2.08
CA THR A 155 -2.53 23.62 -1.01
C THR A 155 -1.11 23.67 -1.57
N PHE A 156 -0.18 24.26 -0.80
CA PHE A 156 1.18 24.59 -1.24
C PHE A 156 2.18 24.42 -0.10
N ASN A 157 2.74 23.23 0.03
CA ASN A 157 3.65 22.83 1.09
C ASN A 157 4.49 21.61 0.66
N ASN A 158 5.16 20.96 1.62
CA ASN A 158 5.99 19.77 1.37
C ASN A 158 5.51 18.58 2.23
N GLU A 159 4.30 18.66 2.75
CA GLU A 159 3.68 17.64 3.60
C GLU A 159 2.49 17.04 2.86
N MET A 160 2.07 15.84 3.24
CA MET A 160 1.04 15.11 2.51
C MET A 160 -0.36 15.67 2.77
N ASP A 161 -1.03 16.11 1.71
CA ASP A 161 -2.44 16.55 1.71
C ASP A 161 -3.28 15.64 0.79
N HIS A 162 -4.23 14.90 1.36
CA HIS A 162 -4.95 13.84 0.64
C HIS A 162 -6.41 13.63 1.06
N LEU A 163 -7.10 12.71 0.37
CA LEU A 163 -8.47 12.27 0.66
C LEU A 163 -9.48 13.44 0.80
N PRO A 164 -9.63 14.29 -0.24
CA PRO A 164 -10.58 15.40 -0.18
C PRO A 164 -12.03 14.91 -0.13
N ALA A 165 -12.88 15.63 0.59
CA ALA A 165 -14.31 15.43 0.70
C ALA A 165 -15.05 16.77 0.62
N TRP A 166 -15.74 17.00 -0.50
CA TRP A 166 -16.51 18.23 -0.71
C TRP A 166 -17.78 18.23 0.16
N SER A 167 -18.03 19.33 0.87
CA SER A 167 -19.28 19.52 1.61
C SER A 167 -20.50 19.56 0.67
N PRO A 168 -21.64 18.94 1.03
CA PRO A 168 -22.85 18.97 0.19
C PRO A 168 -23.41 20.38 -0.04
N ASP A 169 -23.12 21.35 0.83
CA ASP A 169 -23.48 22.77 0.65
C ASP A 169 -22.50 23.56 -0.23
N GLY A 170 -21.36 22.94 -0.59
CA GLY A 170 -20.37 23.46 -1.52
C GLY A 170 -19.40 24.47 -0.93
N LYS A 171 -19.46 24.77 0.37
CA LYS A 171 -18.67 25.86 0.97
C LYS A 171 -17.26 25.47 1.35
N MET A 172 -17.05 24.22 1.72
CA MET A 172 -15.79 23.70 2.23
C MET A 172 -15.40 22.38 1.55
N ILE A 173 -14.11 22.11 1.51
CA ILE A 173 -13.52 20.81 1.23
C ILE A 173 -12.82 20.38 2.52
N ALA A 174 -13.19 19.22 3.06
CA ALA A 174 -12.45 18.57 4.13
C ALA A 174 -11.36 17.70 3.51
N PHE A 175 -10.19 17.58 4.13
CA PHE A 175 -9.11 16.72 3.65
C PHE A 175 -8.23 16.31 4.83
N ALA A 176 -7.48 15.23 4.68
CA ALA A 176 -6.48 14.84 5.66
C ALA A 176 -5.12 15.42 5.27
N ALA A 177 -4.42 15.98 6.25
CA ALA A 177 -3.20 16.75 6.03
C ALA A 177 -2.23 16.57 7.19
N VAL A 178 -0.94 16.42 6.87
CA VAL A 178 0.12 16.42 7.87
C VAL A 178 0.56 17.86 8.15
N ARG A 179 0.45 18.29 9.40
CA ARG A 179 1.04 19.55 9.88
C ARG A 179 1.72 19.31 11.22
N ASP A 180 2.95 19.80 11.35
CA ASP A 180 3.77 19.64 12.55
C ASP A 180 3.97 18.16 12.95
N GLY A 181 4.04 17.26 11.97
CA GLY A 181 4.23 15.82 12.17
C GLY A 181 3.00 15.04 12.62
N VAL A 182 1.80 15.64 12.58
CA VAL A 182 0.53 14.98 12.91
C VAL A 182 -0.45 15.11 11.76
N GLU A 183 -0.95 13.97 11.27
CA GLU A 183 -2.02 13.89 10.26
C GLU A 183 -3.38 14.21 10.91
N ARG A 184 -4.08 15.22 10.40
CA ARG A 184 -5.35 15.72 10.95
C ARG A 184 -6.34 16.05 9.85
N ILE A 185 -7.60 16.24 10.23
CA ILE A 185 -8.60 16.75 9.31
C ILE A 185 -8.53 18.28 9.24
N HIS A 186 -8.44 18.78 8.02
CA HIS A 186 -8.40 20.19 7.66
C HIS A 186 -9.64 20.56 6.85
N LEU A 187 -10.00 21.84 6.88
CA LEU A 187 -11.01 22.43 6.02
C LEU A 187 -10.40 23.57 5.21
N ILE A 188 -10.72 23.65 3.92
CA ILE A 188 -10.34 24.74 3.03
C ILE A 188 -11.54 25.15 2.17
N ARG A 189 -11.59 26.40 1.71
CA ARG A 189 -12.60 26.80 0.72
C ARG A 189 -12.20 26.31 -0.68
N PRO A 190 -13.16 26.05 -1.57
CA PRO A 190 -12.88 25.64 -2.95
C PRO A 190 -12.04 26.61 -3.80
N ASP A 191 -11.84 27.85 -3.33
CA ASP A 191 -10.97 28.85 -3.96
C ASP A 191 -9.54 28.86 -3.39
N GLY A 192 -9.21 27.95 -2.48
CA GLY A 192 -7.90 27.80 -1.85
C GLY A 192 -7.67 28.72 -0.65
N THR A 193 -8.71 29.44 -0.18
CA THR A 193 -8.59 30.35 0.96
C THR A 193 -9.11 29.72 2.26
N ASP A 194 -8.72 30.31 3.40
CA ASP A 194 -9.27 30.01 4.72
C ASP A 194 -9.05 28.56 5.20
N GLU A 195 -7.83 28.04 5.00
CA GLU A 195 -7.43 26.75 5.56
C GLU A 195 -7.46 26.80 7.10
N GLN A 196 -8.10 25.81 7.73
CA GLN A 196 -8.23 25.69 9.18
C GLN A 196 -8.23 24.23 9.64
N PHE A 197 -7.76 24.01 10.87
CA PHE A 197 -7.86 22.70 11.53
C PHE A 197 -9.32 22.40 11.88
N ALA A 198 -9.75 21.17 11.59
CA ALA A 198 -11.07 20.66 11.92
C ALA A 198 -11.02 19.73 13.15
N SER A 199 -10.02 18.84 13.22
CA SER A 199 -9.83 17.89 14.33
C SER A 199 -8.73 18.33 15.32
N PRO A 200 -8.82 17.92 16.60
CA PRO A 200 -7.78 18.20 17.59
C PRO A 200 -6.50 17.38 17.33
N PRO A 201 -5.31 17.84 17.77
CA PRO A 201 -4.06 17.12 17.58
C PRO A 201 -3.90 15.85 18.43
N SER A 202 -4.77 15.64 19.42
CA SER A 202 -4.79 14.40 20.22
C SER A 202 -5.38 13.20 19.48
N ILE A 203 -5.97 13.41 18.31
CA ILE A 203 -6.54 12.36 17.47
C ILE A 203 -6.04 12.55 16.04
N LYS A 204 -5.21 11.62 15.56
CA LYS A 204 -4.80 11.57 14.15
C LYS A 204 -6.03 11.27 13.31
N GLY A 205 -6.18 11.86 12.13
CA GLY A 205 -7.43 11.78 11.37
C GLY A 205 -7.24 11.61 9.86
N THR A 206 -8.00 10.70 9.27
CA THR A 206 -8.06 10.42 7.83
C THR A 206 -9.50 10.16 7.35
N SER A 207 -9.68 9.98 6.03
CA SER A 207 -10.96 9.64 5.38
C SER A 207 -12.15 10.49 5.88
N PRO A 208 -12.13 11.82 5.70
CA PRO A 208 -13.25 12.67 6.09
C PRO A 208 -14.49 12.41 5.21
N ALA A 209 -15.68 12.42 5.80
CA ALA A 209 -16.95 12.25 5.11
C ALA A 209 -18.04 13.16 5.68
N TRP A 210 -18.65 13.99 4.85
CA TRP A 210 -19.70 14.93 5.28
C TRP A 210 -21.06 14.26 5.37
N SER A 211 -21.82 14.57 6.42
CA SER A 211 -23.23 14.19 6.47
C SER A 211 -24.01 14.90 5.35
N PRO A 212 -25.09 14.29 4.81
CA PRO A 212 -25.85 14.87 3.69
C PRO A 212 -26.42 16.28 3.93
N ASP A 213 -26.66 16.64 5.19
CA ASP A 213 -27.14 17.97 5.61
C ASP A 213 -26.02 19.02 5.82
N SER A 214 -24.77 18.64 5.55
CA SER A 214 -23.56 19.47 5.77
C SER A 214 -23.36 19.95 7.21
N GLN A 215 -24.04 19.35 8.19
CA GLN A 215 -23.87 19.73 9.59
C GLN A 215 -22.76 18.94 10.26
N ARG A 216 -22.55 17.67 9.93
CA ARG A 216 -21.57 16.82 10.60
C ARG A 216 -20.46 16.39 9.65
N LEU A 217 -19.29 16.15 10.21
CA LEU A 217 -18.19 15.48 9.55
C LEU A 217 -17.83 14.22 10.34
N ALA A 218 -17.80 13.10 9.63
CA ALA A 218 -17.24 11.85 10.12
C ALA A 218 -15.79 11.73 9.65
N PHE A 219 -14.95 11.05 10.41
CA PHE A 219 -13.60 10.70 9.97
C PHE A 219 -13.09 9.47 10.71
N ILE A 220 -12.11 8.78 10.12
CA ILE A 220 -11.37 7.71 10.78
C ILE A 220 -10.25 8.35 11.59
N GLY A 221 -10.09 7.97 12.85
CA GLY A 221 -9.04 8.51 13.69
C GLY A 221 -8.36 7.51 14.61
N TRP A 222 -7.18 7.88 15.09
CA TRP A 222 -6.38 7.11 16.04
C TRP A 222 -6.16 7.94 17.30
N ASP A 223 -6.47 7.34 18.45
CA ASP A 223 -6.27 7.98 19.75
C ASP A 223 -4.80 7.96 20.20
N GLU A 224 -4.52 8.47 21.40
CA GLU A 224 -3.17 8.49 21.99
C GLU A 224 -2.58 7.09 22.26
N GLN A 225 -3.38 6.03 22.15
CA GLN A 225 -2.96 4.63 22.23
C GLN A 225 -2.86 3.96 20.84
N ASP A 226 -2.93 4.76 19.78
CA ASP A 226 -2.99 4.35 18.38
C ASP A 226 -4.11 3.33 18.11
N GLN A 227 -5.25 3.46 18.82
CA GLN A 227 -6.42 2.62 18.56
C GLN A 227 -7.31 3.29 17.50
N PRO A 228 -7.58 2.61 16.36
CA PRO A 228 -8.41 3.16 15.29
C PRO A 228 -9.88 3.20 15.68
N GLY A 229 -10.59 4.22 15.22
CA GLY A 229 -12.03 4.34 15.39
C GLY A 229 -12.66 5.34 14.43
N ILE A 230 -13.99 5.38 14.41
CA ILE A 230 -14.78 6.33 13.62
C ILE A 230 -15.28 7.42 14.55
N TYR A 231 -15.03 8.68 14.21
CA TYR A 231 -15.39 9.84 15.01
C TYR A 231 -16.36 10.76 14.26
N LEU A 232 -17.23 11.47 15.00
CA LEU A 232 -18.12 12.52 14.49
C LEU A 232 -17.84 13.87 15.15
N MET A 233 -18.05 14.94 14.38
CA MET A 233 -18.13 16.33 14.87
C MET A 233 -19.23 17.14 14.16
N GLY A 234 -19.80 18.15 14.80
CA GLY A 234 -20.82 19.04 14.20
C GLY A 234 -21.29 20.22 15.09
N PRO A 235 -22.18 21.10 14.59
CA PRO A 235 -22.62 22.31 15.29
C PRO A 235 -23.50 21.98 16.49
N GLY A 236 -22.90 22.10 17.68
CA GLY A 236 -23.53 21.77 18.97
C GLY A 236 -22.76 20.70 19.74
N GLU A 237 -21.85 20.00 19.07
CA GLU A 237 -20.89 19.08 19.68
C GLU A 237 -19.65 19.89 20.05
N THR A 238 -19.55 20.30 21.32
CA THR A 238 -18.34 20.97 21.82
C THR A 238 -17.15 20.03 21.92
N ASP A 239 -17.40 18.72 21.82
CA ASP A 239 -16.43 17.64 21.93
C ASP A 239 -16.62 16.63 20.79
N LEU A 240 -15.51 16.07 20.34
CA LEU A 240 -15.43 14.99 19.36
C LEU A 240 -16.07 13.70 19.89
N GLN A 241 -16.93 13.04 19.10
CA GLN A 241 -17.62 11.81 19.53
C GLN A 241 -17.05 10.57 18.86
N LEU A 242 -16.53 9.62 19.66
CA LEU A 242 -16.22 8.27 19.18
C LEU A 242 -17.52 7.49 18.91
N ARG A 243 -17.69 7.00 17.68
CA ARG A 243 -18.85 6.19 17.25
C ARG A 243 -18.57 4.70 17.26
N TYR A 244 -17.35 4.32 16.88
CA TYR A 244 -16.93 2.92 16.81
C TYR A 244 -15.44 2.82 17.11
N GLN A 245 -15.07 1.98 18.07
CA GLN A 245 -13.69 1.59 18.29
C GLN A 245 -13.41 0.31 17.50
N ALA A 246 -12.59 0.43 16.47
CA ALA A 246 -12.21 -0.72 15.65
C ALA A 246 -11.15 -1.57 16.37
N ARG A 247 -11.15 -2.87 16.06
CA ARG A 247 -10.15 -3.84 16.56
C ARG A 247 -9.08 -4.15 15.52
N SER A 248 -9.38 -3.89 14.26
CA SER A 248 -8.50 -4.01 13.12
C SER A 248 -8.30 -2.65 12.46
N TRP A 249 -7.49 -2.63 11.41
CA TRP A 249 -7.48 -1.52 10.47
C TRP A 249 -8.89 -1.25 9.93
N ILE A 250 -9.19 0.04 9.72
CA ILE A 250 -10.37 0.55 9.05
C ILE A 250 -9.95 1.62 8.03
N GLY A 251 -10.65 1.72 6.91
CA GLY A 251 -10.42 2.67 5.84
C GLY A 251 -11.72 3.15 5.22
N SER A 252 -11.60 4.04 4.23
CA SER A 252 -12.66 4.53 3.34
C SER A 252 -14.01 4.76 4.00
N LEU A 253 -14.34 5.99 4.40
CA LEU A 253 -15.56 6.30 5.14
C LEU A 253 -16.54 7.10 4.26
N ASP A 254 -17.82 6.77 4.31
CA ASP A 254 -18.88 7.53 3.66
C ASP A 254 -20.21 7.50 4.45
N TRP A 255 -21.13 8.40 4.11
CA TRP A 255 -22.48 8.47 4.67
C TRP A 255 -23.52 7.88 3.73
N SER A 256 -24.54 7.25 4.31
CA SER A 256 -25.76 6.99 3.56
C SER A 256 -26.47 8.30 3.18
N ALA A 257 -27.18 8.28 2.05
CA ALA A 257 -27.89 9.45 1.53
C ALA A 257 -28.97 10.02 2.49
N ASP A 258 -29.51 9.19 3.38
CA ASP A 258 -30.45 9.60 4.43
C ASP A 258 -29.77 10.12 5.71
N GLY A 259 -28.44 9.96 5.84
CA GLY A 259 -27.66 10.37 7.00
C GLY A 259 -27.83 9.47 8.22
N GLU A 260 -28.46 8.30 8.08
CA GLU A 260 -28.71 7.35 9.17
C GLU A 260 -27.57 6.33 9.38
N TRP A 261 -26.69 6.14 8.39
CA TRP A 261 -25.63 5.14 8.39
C TRP A 261 -24.29 5.71 7.95
N LEU A 262 -23.24 5.14 8.53
CA LEU A 262 -21.84 5.27 8.12
C LEU A 262 -21.42 3.96 7.48
N THR A 263 -20.75 4.04 6.35
CA THR A 263 -20.15 2.88 5.70
C THR A 263 -18.65 3.00 5.67
N PHE A 264 -17.95 1.90 5.89
CA PHE A 264 -16.50 1.89 5.94
C PHE A 264 -15.90 0.56 5.54
N THR A 265 -14.61 0.52 5.27
CA THR A 265 -13.88 -0.73 5.01
C THR A 265 -13.08 -1.14 6.24
N ALA A 266 -12.93 -2.43 6.48
CA ALA A 266 -12.20 -2.95 7.64
C ALA A 266 -11.55 -4.29 7.38
N TRP A 267 -10.49 -4.58 8.14
CA TRP A 267 -9.76 -5.85 8.11
C TRP A 267 -10.17 -6.83 9.23
N ASP A 268 -11.43 -6.80 9.68
CA ASP A 268 -11.90 -7.57 10.84
C ASP A 268 -11.94 -9.11 10.61
N SER A 269 -11.78 -9.57 9.35
CA SER A 269 -11.84 -10.99 8.98
C SER A 269 -10.60 -11.53 8.26
N GLY A 270 -9.46 -10.84 8.37
CA GLY A 270 -8.24 -11.22 7.64
C GLY A 270 -8.29 -10.88 6.14
N ASN A 271 -9.24 -10.03 5.75
CA ASN A 271 -9.41 -9.48 4.41
C ASN A 271 -10.06 -8.08 4.51
N HIS A 272 -9.86 -7.22 3.50
CA HIS A 272 -10.55 -5.93 3.37
C HIS A 272 -11.98 -6.14 2.90
N GLU A 273 -12.92 -5.71 3.73
CA GLU A 273 -14.34 -5.90 3.49
C GLU A 273 -15.10 -4.63 3.82
N VAL A 274 -16.27 -4.48 3.21
CA VAL A 274 -17.16 -3.35 3.40
C VAL A 274 -18.11 -3.62 4.56
N TYR A 275 -18.31 -2.61 5.41
CA TYR A 275 -19.18 -2.61 6.57
C TYR A 275 -20.09 -1.38 6.62
N ALA A 276 -21.21 -1.51 7.32
CA ALA A 276 -22.13 -0.43 7.64
C ALA A 276 -22.42 -0.37 9.15
N LEU A 277 -22.53 0.84 9.70
CA LEU A 277 -22.80 1.12 11.10
C LEU A 277 -23.83 2.24 11.22
N PRO A 278 -24.81 2.18 12.13
CA PRO A 278 -25.70 3.30 12.39
C PRO A 278 -24.92 4.57 12.80
N ALA A 279 -25.28 5.71 12.19
CA ALA A 279 -24.65 6.99 12.50
C ALA A 279 -24.95 7.49 13.92
N GLU A 280 -25.98 6.95 14.57
CA GLU A 280 -26.40 7.24 15.95
C GLU A 280 -26.30 6.01 16.89
N GLY A 281 -25.93 6.23 18.16
CA GLY A 281 -25.75 5.17 19.17
C GLY A 281 -24.35 4.53 19.21
N VAL A 282 -23.85 4.14 20.38
CA VAL A 282 -22.45 3.70 20.61
C VAL A 282 -22.24 2.18 20.70
N ASP A 283 -23.31 1.38 20.68
CA ASP A 283 -23.27 -0.07 20.90
C ASP A 283 -23.58 -0.91 19.63
N GLY A 284 -23.54 -0.29 18.44
CA GLY A 284 -23.80 -0.98 17.18
C GLY A 284 -22.63 -1.88 16.78
N TYR A 285 -22.93 -3.13 16.40
CA TYR A 285 -21.96 -3.96 15.69
C TYR A 285 -22.02 -3.64 14.20
N PRO A 286 -20.89 -3.38 13.54
CA PRO A 286 -20.87 -3.17 12.10
C PRO A 286 -21.46 -4.38 11.36
N LEU A 287 -22.32 -4.09 10.39
CA LEU A 287 -22.90 -5.06 9.47
C LEU A 287 -21.94 -5.23 8.29
N ARG A 288 -21.41 -6.44 8.10
CA ARG A 288 -20.58 -6.77 6.94
C ARG A 288 -21.44 -6.87 5.68
N LEU A 289 -21.07 -6.15 4.63
CA LEU A 289 -21.81 -6.06 3.37
C LEU A 289 -21.21 -6.94 2.26
N THR A 290 -19.90 -7.14 2.24
CA THR A 290 -19.17 -7.97 1.28
C THR A 290 -18.54 -9.18 1.98
N VAL A 291 -18.47 -10.32 1.28
CA VAL A 291 -18.09 -11.62 1.87
C VAL A 291 -17.33 -12.46 0.84
N ASP A 292 -16.11 -12.09 0.51
CA ASP A 292 -15.27 -12.90 -0.37
C ASP A 292 -13.76 -12.74 -0.05
N ASP A 293 -12.91 -13.34 -0.90
CA ASP A 293 -11.45 -13.29 -0.72
C ASP A 293 -10.83 -12.07 -1.41
N ALA A 294 -11.61 -11.30 -2.16
CA ALA A 294 -11.15 -10.11 -2.87
C ALA A 294 -10.98 -8.93 -1.91
N TRP A 295 -10.07 -8.04 -2.26
CA TRP A 295 -9.84 -6.80 -1.55
C TRP A 295 -10.93 -5.81 -1.94
N ASP A 296 -11.91 -5.57 -1.07
CA ASP A 296 -13.00 -4.62 -1.31
C ASP A 296 -12.78 -3.32 -0.52
N ASP A 297 -12.59 -2.20 -1.22
CA ASP A 297 -12.31 -0.90 -0.60
C ASP A 297 -12.90 0.30 -1.36
N PHE A 298 -12.72 1.50 -0.84
CA PHE A 298 -13.19 2.77 -1.40
C PHE A 298 -14.69 2.79 -1.68
N LEU A 299 -15.47 2.27 -0.74
CA LEU A 299 -16.91 2.29 -0.83
C LEU A 299 -17.46 3.72 -0.83
N VAL A 300 -18.31 4.02 -1.80
CA VAL A 300 -19.14 5.22 -1.83
C VAL A 300 -20.61 4.90 -2.06
N VAL A 301 -21.49 5.64 -1.40
CA VAL A 301 -22.94 5.49 -1.49
C VAL A 301 -23.49 6.43 -2.56
N ASN A 302 -24.37 5.90 -3.42
CA ASN A 302 -25.04 6.72 -4.42
C ASN A 302 -26.00 7.71 -3.74
N PRO A 303 -25.82 9.04 -3.90
CA PRO A 303 -26.62 10.06 -3.20
C PRO A 303 -28.10 10.04 -3.56
N GLN A 304 -28.47 9.42 -4.68
CA GLN A 304 -29.85 9.31 -5.17
C GLN A 304 -30.49 7.94 -4.88
N ALA A 305 -29.73 6.99 -4.33
CA ALA A 305 -30.23 5.65 -4.02
C ALA A 305 -30.67 5.58 -2.54
N PRO A 306 -31.85 5.00 -2.25
CA PRO A 306 -32.25 4.72 -0.87
C PRO A 306 -31.34 3.66 -0.26
N PHE A 307 -30.80 3.94 0.92
CA PHE A 307 -29.96 3.01 1.69
C PHE A 307 -30.81 1.86 2.27
N PHE A 308 -30.23 0.67 2.39
CA PHE A 308 -30.87 -0.47 3.06
C PHE A 308 -29.85 -1.27 3.87
N ASP A 309 -30.26 -1.73 5.05
CA ASP A 309 -29.44 -2.33 6.10
C ASP A 309 -29.53 -3.88 6.15
N ALA A 310 -29.78 -4.54 5.02
CA ALA A 310 -30.02 -5.98 5.01
C ALA A 310 -28.71 -6.78 5.08
N PRO A 311 -28.51 -7.64 6.10
CA PRO A 311 -27.40 -8.60 6.09
C PRO A 311 -27.60 -9.59 4.94
N HIS A 312 -26.59 -9.74 4.09
CA HIS A 312 -26.55 -10.88 3.18
C HIS A 312 -26.17 -12.12 4.00
N ASP A 313 -27.18 -12.94 4.31
CA ASP A 313 -26.99 -14.25 4.92
C ASP A 313 -26.12 -15.12 4.01
N ASN A 314 -24.83 -15.20 4.31
CA ASN A 314 -24.02 -16.41 4.12
C ASN A 314 -22.85 -16.41 5.12
N VAL A 315 -23.18 -16.91 6.31
CA VAL A 315 -22.36 -17.72 7.23
C VAL A 315 -20.87 -17.38 7.32
N ALA A 316 -20.52 -16.78 8.45
CA ALA A 316 -19.18 -16.76 9.03
C ALA A 316 -18.41 -18.08 8.85
N GLN A 317 -17.20 -17.98 8.30
CA GLN A 317 -16.08 -18.79 8.78
C GLN A 317 -14.98 -17.84 9.22
N ALA A 318 -14.76 -17.80 10.53
CA ALA A 318 -13.51 -17.30 11.07
C ALA A 318 -12.38 -18.14 10.46
N ALA A 319 -11.41 -17.47 9.83
CA ALA A 319 -10.17 -18.11 9.44
C ALA A 319 -9.57 -18.81 10.68
N PRO A 320 -9.12 -20.06 10.57
CA PRO A 320 -8.45 -20.71 11.68
C PRO A 320 -7.18 -19.93 12.00
N ALA A 321 -6.93 -19.72 13.30
CA ALA A 321 -5.64 -19.22 13.78
C ALA A 321 -4.52 -20.09 13.19
N ILE A 322 -3.66 -19.47 12.37
CA ILE A 322 -2.50 -20.12 11.80
C ILE A 322 -1.56 -20.46 12.96
N SER A 323 -1.45 -21.75 13.29
CA SER A 323 -0.35 -22.22 14.12
C SER A 323 0.89 -22.33 13.24
N LEU A 324 1.95 -21.61 13.59
CA LEU A 324 3.25 -21.70 12.93
C LEU A 324 3.72 -23.16 12.87
N PRO A 325 4.12 -23.69 11.70
CA PRO A 325 4.76 -24.99 11.63
C PRO A 325 6.11 -24.94 12.36
N PRO A 326 6.49 -25.98 13.13
CA PRO A 326 7.88 -26.17 13.50
C PRO A 326 8.66 -26.58 12.25
N ASP A 327 9.81 -25.93 12.04
CA ASP A 327 10.81 -26.19 10.98
C ASP A 327 10.47 -25.60 9.59
N GLU A 328 10.29 -24.27 9.52
CA GLU A 328 10.16 -23.51 8.27
C GLU A 328 11.44 -23.67 7.41
N GLN A 329 11.36 -24.44 6.31
CA GLN A 329 12.49 -24.66 5.38
C GLN A 329 12.76 -23.43 4.51
N PHE A 330 11.71 -22.66 4.22
CA PHE A 330 11.73 -21.43 3.45
C PHE A 330 10.66 -20.49 4.02
N PHE A 331 10.95 -19.20 4.14
CA PHE A 331 9.97 -18.20 4.55
C PHE A 331 10.11 -16.92 3.74
N THR A 332 9.08 -16.11 3.79
CA THR A 332 8.98 -14.88 3.01
C THR A 332 8.85 -13.67 3.90
N GLY A 333 9.10 -12.49 3.37
CA GLY A 333 8.86 -11.24 4.08
C GLY A 333 8.75 -10.06 3.14
N ALA A 334 8.53 -8.88 3.72
CA ALA A 334 8.55 -7.64 2.96
C ALA A 334 9.26 -6.52 3.72
N ASN A 335 9.94 -5.66 2.98
CA ASN A 335 10.39 -4.35 3.46
C ASN A 335 9.19 -3.42 3.59
N ILE A 336 9.04 -2.78 4.75
CA ILE A 336 7.91 -1.90 5.06
C ILE A 336 8.37 -0.55 5.63
N ALA A 337 7.70 0.51 5.19
CA ALA A 337 7.92 1.89 5.65
C ALA A 337 6.78 2.40 6.53
N ASP A 338 5.52 2.13 6.17
CA ASP A 338 4.34 2.53 6.93
C ASP A 338 3.95 1.43 7.91
N LEU A 339 4.32 1.61 9.19
CA LEU A 339 4.02 0.64 10.24
C LEU A 339 2.51 0.42 10.46
N SER A 340 1.65 1.36 10.03
CA SER A 340 0.20 1.18 10.08
C SER A 340 -0.29 0.12 9.10
N MET A 341 0.53 -0.24 8.09
CA MET A 341 0.22 -1.21 7.03
C MET A 341 0.78 -2.62 7.30
N THR A 342 1.34 -2.87 8.49
CA THR A 342 1.94 -4.17 8.84
C THR A 342 1.00 -5.35 8.67
N TYR A 343 -0.31 -5.16 8.84
CA TYR A 343 -1.31 -6.21 8.65
C TYR A 343 -1.35 -6.76 7.20
N LEU A 344 -0.94 -5.96 6.20
CA LEU A 344 -0.86 -6.39 4.80
C LEU A 344 0.21 -7.48 4.56
N ILE A 345 1.21 -7.59 5.44
CA ILE A 345 2.19 -8.69 5.41
C ILE A 345 1.49 -10.03 5.66
N ASN A 346 0.52 -10.06 6.59
CA ASN A 346 -0.28 -11.25 6.85
C ASN A 346 -1.27 -11.51 5.72
N ASP A 347 -1.88 -10.47 5.17
CA ASP A 347 -2.82 -10.62 4.05
C ASP A 347 -2.16 -11.24 2.79
N LEU A 348 -0.90 -10.86 2.52
CA LEU A 348 -0.02 -11.46 1.50
C LEU A 348 0.51 -12.86 1.86
N GLY A 349 0.33 -13.31 3.11
CA GLY A 349 0.85 -14.58 3.61
C GLY A 349 2.37 -14.60 3.81
N LEU A 350 3.03 -13.45 3.99
CA LEU A 350 4.49 -13.38 4.05
C LEU A 350 5.07 -13.74 5.42
N GLY A 351 4.46 -13.36 6.55
CA GLY A 351 4.86 -13.81 7.90
C GLY A 351 6.12 -13.17 8.51
N TRP A 352 6.98 -12.53 7.71
CA TRP A 352 8.08 -11.67 8.18
C TRP A 352 7.99 -10.23 7.68
N GLY A 353 8.44 -9.28 8.51
CA GLY A 353 8.65 -7.88 8.15
C GLY A 353 10.11 -7.49 8.32
N LYS A 354 10.67 -6.80 7.32
CA LYS A 354 11.97 -6.13 7.40
C LYS A 354 11.75 -4.64 7.62
N SER A 355 12.34 -4.11 8.69
CA SER A 355 12.38 -2.67 8.98
C SER A 355 13.75 -2.32 9.56
N TYR A 356 14.06 -1.03 9.68
CA TYR A 356 15.41 -0.57 10.00
C TYR A 356 15.47 0.31 11.23
N VAL A 357 16.62 0.25 11.90
CA VAL A 357 16.98 1.09 13.03
C VAL A 357 18.28 1.80 12.70
N ASN A 358 18.29 3.11 12.89
CA ASN A 358 19.46 3.95 12.72
C ASN A 358 20.12 4.18 14.09
N TRP A 359 21.33 3.65 14.30
CA TRP A 359 22.06 3.79 15.57
C TRP A 359 22.25 5.28 15.94
N ALA A 360 22.47 6.17 14.98
CA ALA A 360 22.59 7.60 15.22
C ALA A 360 21.33 8.25 15.81
N THR A 361 20.13 7.76 15.47
CA THR A 361 18.87 8.29 16.02
C THR A 361 18.55 7.66 17.38
N VAL A 362 18.91 6.39 17.57
CA VAL A 362 18.67 5.66 18.82
C VAL A 362 19.67 6.02 19.91
N GLU A 363 20.94 6.26 19.61
CA GLU A 363 21.97 6.66 20.59
C GLU A 363 22.68 7.95 20.11
N PRO A 364 21.97 9.10 20.11
CA PRO A 364 22.53 10.36 19.62
C PRO A 364 23.73 10.84 20.46
N GLU A 365 23.78 10.48 21.74
CA GLU A 365 24.90 10.70 22.64
C GLU A 365 25.30 9.38 23.32
N PRO A 366 26.58 9.16 23.67
CA PRO A 366 27.03 7.88 24.22
C PRO A 366 26.26 7.49 25.49
N GLY A 367 25.55 6.35 25.44
CA GLY A 367 24.74 5.81 26.53
C GLY A 367 23.36 6.47 26.72
N GLU A 368 23.00 7.49 25.94
CA GLU A 368 21.69 8.13 25.99
C GLU A 368 20.77 7.59 24.88
N PHE A 369 19.89 6.66 25.24
CA PHE A 369 19.05 5.96 24.26
C PHE A 369 17.66 6.58 24.05
N ARG A 370 17.22 6.62 22.80
CA ARG A 370 15.88 7.00 22.32
C ARG A 370 15.26 5.83 21.56
N TRP A 371 14.40 5.08 22.21
CA TRP A 371 13.88 3.80 21.70
C TRP A 371 12.62 3.91 20.83
N ILE A 372 12.22 5.13 20.43
CA ILE A 372 10.92 5.38 19.81
C ILE A 372 10.71 4.54 18.52
N ASP A 373 11.66 4.58 17.59
CA ASP A 373 11.55 3.86 16.32
C ASP A 373 11.49 2.33 16.52
N PRO A 374 12.44 1.68 17.22
CA PRO A 374 12.37 0.24 17.44
C PRO A 374 11.23 -0.22 18.37
N ASP A 375 10.77 0.62 19.31
CA ASP A 375 9.56 0.32 20.09
C ASP A 375 8.32 0.31 19.20
N ASN A 376 8.18 1.27 18.27
CA ASN A 376 7.08 1.32 17.32
C ASN A 376 7.09 0.13 16.36
N ILE A 377 8.26 -0.22 15.80
CA ILE A 377 8.42 -1.39 14.91
C ILE A 377 7.99 -2.67 15.64
N THR A 378 8.53 -2.90 16.84
CA THR A 378 8.24 -4.14 17.59
C THR A 378 6.81 -4.23 18.06
N LYS A 379 6.17 -3.10 18.37
CA LYS A 379 4.74 -3.06 18.68
C LYS A 379 3.91 -3.39 17.43
N ALA A 380 4.11 -2.68 16.32
CA ALA A 380 3.29 -2.83 15.11
C ALA A 380 3.34 -4.26 14.55
N MET A 381 4.54 -4.83 14.39
CA MET A 381 4.69 -6.20 13.89
C MET A 381 4.29 -7.24 14.93
N GLY A 382 4.56 -6.99 16.22
CA GLY A 382 4.21 -7.91 17.31
C GLY A 382 2.71 -8.07 17.51
N ASP A 383 1.93 -6.98 17.43
CA ASP A 383 0.46 -7.00 17.51
C ASP A 383 -0.16 -7.83 16.38
N GLN A 384 0.55 -7.96 15.25
CA GLN A 384 0.18 -8.75 14.08
C GLN A 384 0.84 -10.14 14.04
N GLN A 385 1.60 -10.53 15.08
CA GLN A 385 2.34 -11.81 15.15
C GLN A 385 3.35 -12.01 14.01
N ILE A 386 3.89 -10.92 13.45
CA ILE A 386 4.88 -10.93 12.37
C ILE A 386 6.28 -11.06 12.95
N LYS A 387 7.11 -11.94 12.37
CA LYS A 387 8.53 -12.07 12.74
C LYS A 387 9.34 -10.89 12.16
N ILE A 388 10.32 -10.41 12.93
CA ILE A 388 11.04 -9.18 12.59
C ILE A 388 12.47 -9.49 12.16
N LEU A 389 12.83 -9.04 10.95
CA LEU A 389 14.21 -8.82 10.51
C LEU A 389 14.55 -7.34 10.70
N MET A 390 15.36 -7.02 11.70
CA MET A 390 15.71 -5.64 12.05
C MET A 390 17.09 -5.28 11.47
N ARG A 391 17.10 -4.44 10.43
CA ARG A 391 18.34 -3.92 9.84
C ARG A 391 18.94 -2.83 10.71
N VAL A 392 20.18 -2.98 11.14
CA VAL A 392 20.90 -1.99 11.95
C VAL A 392 21.93 -1.26 11.11
N HIS A 393 21.84 0.07 11.04
CA HIS A 393 22.76 0.91 10.25
C HIS A 393 22.96 2.28 10.91
N GLY A 394 23.82 3.12 10.32
CA GLY A 394 23.93 4.55 10.62
C GLY A 394 24.68 4.89 11.91
N THR A 395 25.94 5.28 11.78
CA THR A 395 26.83 5.56 12.92
C THR A 395 26.60 6.98 13.50
N PRO A 396 26.46 7.14 14.83
CA PRO A 396 26.31 8.45 15.46
C PRO A 396 27.55 9.32 15.27
N ALA A 397 27.38 10.64 15.32
CA ALA A 397 28.46 11.61 15.08
C ALA A 397 29.65 11.44 16.04
N TRP A 398 29.42 10.95 17.27
CA TRP A 398 30.46 10.72 18.27
C TRP A 398 31.29 9.44 18.02
N ALA A 399 30.81 8.51 17.19
CA ALA A 399 31.46 7.23 16.91
C ALA A 399 32.10 7.15 15.51
N ARG A 400 32.10 8.25 14.74
CA ARG A 400 32.63 8.33 13.37
C ARG A 400 33.53 9.55 13.16
N PRO A 401 34.38 9.58 12.13
CA PRO A 401 35.20 10.75 11.84
C PRO A 401 34.33 12.01 11.68
N ALA A 402 34.82 13.14 12.19
CA ALA A 402 34.12 14.42 12.04
C ALA A 402 33.85 14.74 10.55
N ASN A 403 32.66 15.26 10.26
CA ASN A 403 32.20 15.61 8.90
C ASN A 403 32.11 14.43 7.90
N SER A 404 32.09 13.19 8.38
CA SER A 404 31.77 12.02 7.53
C SER A 404 30.27 11.91 7.27
N SER A 405 29.85 10.97 6.42
CA SER A 405 28.44 10.54 6.33
C SER A 405 28.05 9.70 7.56
N TYR A 406 26.77 9.65 7.92
CA TYR A 406 26.29 8.70 8.93
C TYR A 406 26.38 7.24 8.46
N THR A 407 26.48 7.01 7.15
CA THR A 407 26.80 5.70 6.55
C THR A 407 28.29 5.35 6.65
N HIS A 408 29.13 6.14 7.33
CA HIS A 408 30.49 5.72 7.60
C HIS A 408 30.49 4.65 8.71
N PRO A 409 31.25 3.54 8.58
CA PRO A 409 31.36 2.56 9.67
C PRO A 409 31.94 3.18 10.95
N PRO A 410 31.68 2.60 12.13
CA PRO A 410 32.24 3.10 13.38
C PRO A 410 33.77 3.07 13.41
N GLN A 411 34.37 4.01 14.13
CA GLN A 411 35.83 4.01 14.37
C GLN A 411 36.24 2.95 15.38
N ASP A 412 35.35 2.63 16.32
CA ASP A 412 35.58 1.65 17.38
C ASP A 412 34.45 0.61 17.36
N MET A 413 34.83 -0.66 17.16
CA MET A 413 33.88 -1.77 17.12
C MET A 413 33.33 -2.12 18.50
N ASP A 414 34.02 -1.75 19.58
CA ASP A 414 33.49 -1.91 20.94
C ASP A 414 32.26 -1.01 21.15
N ASP A 415 32.25 0.18 20.58
CA ASP A 415 31.09 1.08 20.65
C ASP A 415 29.87 0.49 19.93
N PHE A 416 30.07 -0.07 18.74
CA PHE A 416 29.01 -0.76 18.02
C PHE A 416 28.55 -2.02 18.74
N GLY A 417 29.48 -2.81 19.29
CA GLY A 417 29.16 -3.98 20.11
C GLY A 417 28.33 -3.63 21.35
N ARG A 418 28.64 -2.52 22.04
CA ARG A 418 27.84 -2.01 23.18
C ARG A 418 26.42 -1.64 22.74
N PHE A 419 26.28 -0.97 21.60
CA PHE A 419 24.97 -0.64 21.05
C PHE A 419 24.16 -1.90 20.72
N MET A 420 24.77 -2.85 19.99
CA MET A 420 24.12 -4.13 19.65
C MET A 420 23.73 -4.93 20.89
N SER A 421 24.55 -4.91 21.95
CA SER A 421 24.22 -5.53 23.23
C SER A 421 23.00 -4.87 23.88
N ALA A 422 22.91 -3.54 23.87
CA ALA A 422 21.77 -2.81 24.43
C ALA A 422 20.48 -3.09 23.63
N LEU A 423 20.57 -3.04 22.31
CA LEU A 423 19.46 -3.32 21.39
C LEU A 423 18.93 -4.76 21.56
N ALA A 424 19.81 -5.76 21.46
CA ALA A 424 19.43 -7.16 21.59
C ALA A 424 18.91 -7.52 22.99
N THR A 425 19.45 -6.91 24.05
CA THR A 425 18.94 -7.11 25.41
C THR A 425 17.51 -6.56 25.56
N ARG A 426 17.23 -5.38 24.99
CA ARG A 426 15.91 -4.75 25.08
C ARG A 426 14.83 -5.54 24.33
N TYR A 427 15.17 -6.07 23.15
CA TYR A 427 14.21 -6.72 22.25
C TYR A 427 14.32 -8.25 22.21
N LYS A 428 14.98 -8.84 23.21
CA LYS A 428 15.10 -10.28 23.40
C LYS A 428 13.74 -10.99 23.24
N GLY A 429 13.69 -11.98 22.35
CA GLY A 429 12.48 -12.75 22.03
C GLY A 429 11.37 -11.99 21.28
N LYS A 430 11.59 -10.72 20.90
CA LYS A 430 10.68 -9.93 20.06
C LYS A 430 11.21 -9.73 18.64
N VAL A 431 12.53 -9.59 18.50
CA VAL A 431 13.21 -9.50 17.20
C VAL A 431 13.82 -10.86 16.90
N ALA A 432 13.47 -11.43 15.74
CA ALA A 432 13.90 -12.77 15.36
C ALA A 432 15.28 -12.77 14.71
N ALA A 433 15.62 -11.70 13.97
CA ALA A 433 16.89 -11.58 13.27
C ALA A 433 17.37 -10.12 13.21
N TYR A 434 18.70 -9.93 13.24
CA TYR A 434 19.37 -8.66 13.03
C TYR A 434 20.20 -8.71 11.74
N GLU A 435 19.90 -7.84 10.79
CA GLU A 435 20.74 -7.63 9.60
C GLU A 435 21.78 -6.54 9.92
N ILE A 436 23.06 -6.87 9.76
CA ILE A 436 24.15 -5.98 10.15
C ILE A 436 24.58 -5.18 8.93
N TRP A 437 24.24 -3.89 8.93
CA TRP A 437 24.49 -2.93 7.86
C TRP A 437 23.64 -3.13 6.60
N ASN A 438 23.84 -2.29 5.59
CA ASN A 438 23.21 -2.36 4.27
C ASN A 438 24.29 -2.30 3.19
N GLU A 439 24.28 -3.21 2.21
CA GLU A 439 25.14 -3.17 1.01
C GLU A 439 26.58 -2.66 1.25
N PRO A 440 27.34 -3.29 2.16
CA PRO A 440 28.65 -2.80 2.58
C PRO A 440 29.70 -2.79 1.45
N ASN A 441 29.38 -3.40 0.30
CA ASN A 441 30.19 -3.40 -0.91
C ASN A 441 30.00 -2.15 -1.79
N LEU A 442 29.11 -1.22 -1.41
CA LEU A 442 28.90 0.07 -2.09
C LEU A 442 29.51 1.23 -1.30
N ASN A 443 30.17 2.16 -1.99
CA ASN A 443 30.88 3.26 -1.32
C ASN A 443 29.96 4.19 -0.54
N TYR A 444 28.76 4.49 -1.04
CA TYR A 444 27.83 5.42 -0.40
C TYR A 444 27.24 4.85 0.89
N GLU A 445 27.11 3.53 0.96
CA GLU A 445 26.82 2.78 2.19
C GLU A 445 28.05 2.59 3.09
N TRP A 446 29.23 3.00 2.62
CA TRP A 446 30.49 2.93 3.35
C TRP A 446 31.11 4.33 3.56
N GLY A 447 30.26 5.31 3.85
CA GLY A 447 30.68 6.67 4.18
C GLY A 447 31.25 7.47 3.00
N ASN A 448 30.93 7.08 1.76
CA ASN A 448 31.59 7.50 0.52
C ASN A 448 33.09 7.13 0.47
N GLY A 449 33.53 6.22 1.33
CA GLY A 449 34.88 5.66 1.36
C GLY A 449 35.03 4.48 0.41
N GLN A 450 36.20 3.83 0.43
CA GLN A 450 36.39 2.56 -0.27
C GLN A 450 35.77 1.43 0.56
N PRO A 451 34.84 0.64 0.01
CA PRO A 451 34.32 -0.55 0.69
C PRO A 451 35.45 -1.48 1.13
N ASP A 452 35.37 -1.98 2.36
CA ASP A 452 36.41 -2.80 2.97
C ASP A 452 35.79 -4.05 3.62
N PRO A 453 35.92 -5.23 2.99
CA PRO A 453 35.34 -6.47 3.52
C PRO A 453 35.97 -6.93 4.84
N ALA A 454 37.23 -6.57 5.11
CA ALA A 454 37.88 -6.91 6.37
C ALA A 454 37.36 -6.03 7.51
N ALA A 455 37.23 -4.72 7.28
CA ALA A 455 36.65 -3.81 8.26
C ALA A 455 35.17 -4.14 8.55
N TYR A 456 34.39 -4.46 7.52
CA TYR A 456 33.03 -4.96 7.68
C TYR A 456 32.97 -6.25 8.51
N THR A 457 33.91 -7.18 8.28
CA THR A 457 33.99 -8.43 9.03
C THR A 457 34.25 -8.21 10.52
N GLU A 458 35.08 -7.23 10.91
CA GLU A 458 35.28 -6.90 12.32
C GLU A 458 34.02 -6.30 12.97
N MET A 459 33.28 -5.47 12.24
CA MET A 459 31.98 -4.95 12.68
C MET A 459 30.95 -6.06 12.86
N LEU A 460 30.89 -7.01 11.93
CA LEU A 460 30.03 -8.18 11.99
C LEU A 460 30.35 -9.06 13.20
N LYS A 461 31.64 -9.33 13.47
CA LYS A 461 32.08 -10.11 14.65
C LYS A 461 31.65 -9.45 15.97
N ALA A 462 31.79 -8.12 16.07
CA ALA A 462 31.37 -7.36 17.25
C ALA A 462 29.85 -7.47 17.46
N ALA A 463 29.05 -7.28 16.41
CA ALA A 463 27.60 -7.43 16.46
C ALA A 463 27.18 -8.85 16.81
N TYR A 464 27.72 -9.86 16.13
CA TYR A 464 27.39 -11.27 16.39
C TYR A 464 27.65 -11.66 17.83
N THR A 465 28.83 -11.32 18.35
CA THR A 465 29.21 -11.63 19.74
C THR A 465 28.27 -10.96 20.74
N ALA A 466 27.91 -9.69 20.50
CA ALA A 466 27.01 -8.94 21.37
C ALA A 466 25.57 -9.48 21.34
N VAL A 467 25.05 -9.78 20.15
CA VAL A 467 23.70 -10.35 19.96
C VAL A 467 23.60 -11.72 20.61
N LYS A 468 24.51 -12.66 20.31
CA LYS A 468 24.47 -14.01 20.87
C LYS A 468 24.65 -14.05 22.38
N ALA A 469 25.35 -13.09 22.97
CA ALA A 469 25.46 -12.96 24.42
C ALA A 469 24.14 -12.50 25.07
N ALA A 470 23.40 -11.60 24.42
CA ALA A 470 22.13 -11.06 24.92
C ALA A 470 20.94 -12.01 24.65
N ASP A 471 20.84 -12.48 23.41
CA ASP A 471 19.79 -13.37 22.92
C ASP A 471 20.39 -14.47 22.00
N PRO A 472 20.73 -15.64 22.55
CA PRO A 472 21.31 -16.75 21.79
C PRO A 472 20.44 -17.26 20.64
N GLU A 473 19.11 -17.06 20.72
CA GLU A 473 18.14 -17.53 19.72
C GLU A 473 17.98 -16.54 18.56
N ALA A 474 18.34 -15.27 18.74
CA ALA A 474 18.26 -14.26 17.69
C ALA A 474 19.29 -14.56 16.58
N LEU A 475 18.85 -14.48 15.33
CA LEU A 475 19.71 -14.69 14.17
C LEU A 475 20.47 -13.41 13.82
N VAL A 476 21.67 -13.56 13.26
CA VAL A 476 22.52 -12.47 12.79
C VAL A 476 22.81 -12.70 11.30
N ILE A 477 22.29 -11.82 10.47
CA ILE A 477 22.39 -11.87 9.02
C ILE A 477 23.44 -10.85 8.60
N THR A 478 24.31 -11.19 7.66
CA THR A 478 25.18 -10.19 7.04
C THR A 478 24.32 -9.14 6.31
N GLY A 479 24.76 -7.90 6.23
CA GLY A 479 24.19 -6.93 5.30
C GLY A 479 24.13 -7.52 3.89
N GLY A 480 22.97 -7.35 3.25
CA GLY A 480 22.76 -7.86 1.89
C GLY A 480 23.77 -7.29 0.92
N LEU A 481 24.49 -8.14 0.19
CA LEU A 481 25.44 -7.68 -0.82
C LEU A 481 24.70 -7.21 -2.06
N ALA A 482 24.97 -5.97 -2.49
CA ALA A 482 24.47 -5.45 -3.75
C ALA A 482 25.10 -6.20 -4.91
N THR A 483 24.30 -6.57 -5.92
CA THR A 483 24.82 -7.22 -7.12
C THR A 483 25.60 -6.23 -7.99
N THR A 484 26.93 -6.36 -8.01
CA THR A 484 27.84 -5.41 -8.66
C THR A 484 28.79 -6.03 -9.68
N GLY A 485 28.64 -7.33 -9.97
CA GLY A 485 29.51 -8.05 -10.89
C GLY A 485 30.97 -8.01 -10.42
N ASP A 486 31.88 -7.60 -11.29
CA ASP A 486 33.31 -7.41 -10.96
C ASP A 486 33.59 -6.10 -10.17
N GLY A 487 32.58 -5.27 -9.93
CA GLY A 487 32.69 -3.98 -9.24
C GLY A 487 32.92 -2.79 -10.16
N SER A 488 33.19 -1.63 -9.56
CA SER A 488 33.37 -0.35 -10.23
C SER A 488 34.29 0.58 -9.42
N ALA A 489 34.40 1.85 -9.81
CA ALA A 489 35.13 2.85 -9.02
C ALA A 489 34.46 3.16 -7.66
N THR A 490 33.17 2.83 -7.53
CA THR A 490 32.33 3.14 -6.37
C THR A 490 31.77 1.89 -5.69
N ALA A 491 32.12 0.69 -6.18
CA ALA A 491 31.64 -0.58 -5.65
C ALA A 491 32.73 -1.65 -5.73
N VAL A 492 32.81 -2.51 -4.74
CA VAL A 492 33.56 -3.77 -4.82
C VAL A 492 32.64 -4.85 -5.37
N GLY A 493 33.15 -5.71 -6.26
CA GLY A 493 32.41 -6.85 -6.79
C GLY A 493 31.91 -7.75 -5.66
N ASP A 494 30.64 -8.14 -5.70
CA ASP A 494 29.95 -8.86 -4.62
C ASP A 494 30.62 -10.18 -4.24
N LEU A 495 31.05 -10.98 -5.23
CA LEU A 495 31.81 -12.22 -4.97
C LEU A 495 33.18 -11.95 -4.36
N ALA A 496 33.88 -10.90 -4.82
CA ALA A 496 35.18 -10.51 -4.28
C ALA A 496 35.05 -9.98 -2.85
N PHE A 497 33.97 -9.25 -2.56
CA PHE A 497 33.67 -8.78 -1.22
C PHE A 497 33.36 -9.94 -0.27
N LEU A 498 32.51 -10.89 -0.70
CA LEU A 498 32.18 -12.09 0.07
C LEU A 498 33.43 -12.95 0.34
N GLN A 499 34.28 -13.17 -0.68
CA GLN A 499 35.55 -13.86 -0.48
C GLN A 499 36.46 -13.10 0.50
N GLY A 500 36.54 -11.78 0.38
CA GLY A 500 37.29 -10.93 1.31
C GLY A 500 36.79 -11.04 2.76
N MET A 501 35.48 -11.24 2.97
CA MET A 501 34.92 -11.50 4.30
C MET A 501 35.41 -12.84 4.85
N TYR A 502 35.39 -13.91 4.04
CA TYR A 502 35.91 -15.22 4.45
C TYR A 502 37.42 -15.16 4.74
N ASP A 503 38.20 -14.47 3.90
CA ASP A 503 39.63 -14.26 4.10
C ASP A 503 39.91 -13.51 5.43
N ALA A 504 39.02 -12.60 5.83
CA ALA A 504 39.07 -11.88 7.10
C ALA A 504 38.50 -12.68 8.29
N GLY A 505 38.05 -13.92 8.06
CA GLY A 505 37.56 -14.84 9.09
C GLY A 505 36.12 -14.59 9.53
N ALA A 506 35.23 -14.25 8.61
CA ALA A 506 33.80 -14.05 8.90
C ALA A 506 33.06 -15.34 9.28
N LYS A 507 33.51 -16.51 8.80
CA LYS A 507 32.84 -17.80 9.03
C LYS A 507 32.59 -18.06 10.51
N GLY A 508 31.34 -18.36 10.86
CA GLY A 508 30.90 -18.58 12.25
C GLY A 508 30.50 -17.30 13.02
N TYR A 509 30.51 -16.14 12.36
CA TYR A 509 30.02 -14.86 12.90
C TYR A 509 28.79 -14.32 12.16
N PHE A 510 28.05 -15.21 11.51
CA PHE A 510 26.73 -14.96 10.93
C PHE A 510 25.95 -16.29 10.89
N ASP A 511 24.62 -16.21 10.91
CA ASP A 511 23.72 -17.36 10.78
C ASP A 511 23.18 -17.51 9.34
N ALA A 512 23.24 -16.44 8.54
CA ALA A 512 22.99 -16.48 7.11
C ALA A 512 23.73 -15.35 6.37
N VAL A 513 24.01 -15.56 5.08
CA VAL A 513 24.55 -14.53 4.18
C VAL A 513 23.40 -13.78 3.53
N GLY A 514 23.36 -12.46 3.70
CA GLY A 514 22.40 -11.57 3.03
C GLY A 514 22.78 -11.32 1.56
N SER A 515 21.78 -11.21 0.69
CA SER A 515 21.96 -10.92 -0.74
C SER A 515 20.86 -10.00 -1.28
N HIS A 516 21.24 -9.04 -2.13
CA HIS A 516 20.33 -8.18 -2.90
C HIS A 516 20.51 -8.43 -4.42
N PRO A 517 19.90 -9.50 -4.97
CA PRO A 517 20.09 -9.94 -6.35
C PRO A 517 19.21 -9.19 -7.36
N TYR A 518 19.33 -7.86 -7.39
CA TYR A 518 18.62 -7.02 -8.37
C TYR A 518 19.02 -7.40 -9.80
N THR A 519 18.03 -7.57 -10.67
CA THR A 519 18.24 -8.10 -12.04
C THR A 519 18.30 -7.01 -13.12
N PHE A 520 18.18 -5.73 -12.73
CA PHE A 520 18.27 -4.58 -13.62
C PHE A 520 17.30 -4.68 -14.82
N GLY A 521 16.02 -4.96 -14.54
CA GLY A 521 14.93 -5.02 -15.53
C GLY A 521 14.77 -6.36 -16.25
N ARG A 522 15.69 -7.30 -16.04
CA ARG A 522 15.67 -8.63 -16.65
C ARG A 522 14.70 -9.57 -15.94
N SER A 523 14.21 -10.57 -16.67
CA SER A 523 13.40 -11.64 -16.07
C SER A 523 14.21 -12.48 -15.07
N PRO A 524 13.59 -13.12 -14.08
CA PRO A 524 14.30 -13.94 -13.09
C PRO A 524 15.05 -15.16 -13.67
N ASP A 525 14.71 -15.61 -14.88
CA ASP A 525 15.40 -16.71 -15.57
C ASP A 525 16.51 -16.25 -16.52
N GLU A 526 16.64 -14.93 -16.73
CA GLU A 526 17.66 -14.40 -17.61
C GLU A 526 19.01 -14.37 -16.89
N ILE A 527 20.03 -14.91 -17.54
CA ILE A 527 21.41 -14.94 -17.05
C ILE A 527 22.17 -13.81 -17.72
N ASP A 528 22.72 -12.90 -16.91
CA ASP A 528 23.61 -11.86 -17.37
C ASP A 528 25.08 -12.28 -17.19
N LEU A 529 25.90 -12.12 -18.23
CA LEU A 529 27.30 -12.56 -18.20
C LEU A 529 28.18 -11.74 -17.25
N TRP A 530 27.72 -10.57 -16.79
CA TRP A 530 28.38 -9.75 -15.77
C TRP A 530 27.84 -10.02 -14.36
N GLY A 531 26.94 -10.99 -14.20
CA GLY A 531 26.35 -11.36 -12.91
C GLY A 531 25.20 -10.47 -12.46
N LEU A 532 24.69 -9.57 -13.32
CA LEU A 532 23.57 -8.67 -13.01
C LEU A 532 22.20 -9.35 -13.18
N SER A 533 22.01 -10.49 -12.51
CA SER A 533 20.83 -11.36 -12.64
C SER A 533 20.52 -12.12 -11.35
N LEU A 534 19.31 -12.67 -11.23
CA LEU A 534 18.88 -13.40 -10.02
C LEU A 534 19.79 -14.60 -9.72
N SER A 535 20.31 -15.28 -10.75
CA SER A 535 21.24 -16.42 -10.61
C SER A 535 22.55 -16.07 -9.91
N ARG A 536 22.85 -14.78 -9.68
CA ARG A 536 24.03 -14.35 -8.92
C ARG A 536 24.08 -14.94 -7.52
N VAL A 537 22.91 -15.26 -6.95
CA VAL A 537 22.77 -15.94 -5.66
C VAL A 537 23.43 -17.33 -5.67
N GLU A 538 23.43 -18.05 -6.79
CA GLU A 538 24.10 -19.34 -6.94
C GLU A 538 25.62 -19.17 -6.86
N GLU A 539 26.18 -18.18 -7.56
CA GLU A 539 27.63 -17.89 -7.53
C GLU A 539 28.09 -17.42 -6.13
N GLN A 540 27.27 -16.62 -5.43
CA GLN A 540 27.54 -16.27 -4.04
C GLN A 540 27.58 -17.51 -3.14
N TYR A 541 26.66 -18.46 -3.35
CA TYR A 541 26.66 -19.73 -2.62
C TYR A 541 27.84 -20.64 -3.00
N GLU A 542 28.34 -20.58 -4.24
CA GLU A 542 29.58 -21.26 -4.64
C GLU A 542 30.79 -20.71 -3.85
N VAL A 543 30.90 -19.39 -3.68
CA VAL A 543 31.94 -18.80 -2.81
C VAL A 543 31.82 -19.31 -1.37
N MET A 544 30.60 -19.45 -0.84
CA MET A 544 30.40 -20.04 0.50
C MET A 544 30.91 -21.49 0.55
N GLN A 545 30.60 -22.30 -0.45
CA GLN A 545 31.06 -23.70 -0.54
C GLN A 545 32.58 -23.80 -0.64
N ASP A 546 33.21 -22.94 -1.43
CA ASP A 546 34.67 -22.89 -1.59
C ASP A 546 35.39 -22.53 -0.27
N ASN A 547 34.69 -21.88 0.66
CA ASN A 547 35.15 -21.57 2.02
C ASN A 547 34.61 -22.57 3.08
N ASP A 548 34.24 -23.78 2.65
CA ASP A 548 33.70 -24.88 3.47
C ASP A 548 32.41 -24.51 4.23
N ASP A 549 31.64 -23.53 3.77
CA ASP A 549 30.43 -23.00 4.44
C ASP A 549 29.12 -23.27 3.69
N GLY A 550 29.05 -24.41 2.99
CA GLY A 550 27.85 -24.81 2.25
C GLY A 550 26.63 -25.17 3.11
N GLN A 551 26.76 -25.19 4.45
CA GLN A 551 25.62 -25.46 5.36
C GLN A 551 24.89 -24.18 5.76
N THR A 552 25.58 -23.04 5.75
CA THR A 552 24.95 -21.75 6.03
C THR A 552 24.04 -21.38 4.86
N ARG A 553 22.89 -20.79 5.18
CA ARG A 553 21.87 -20.43 4.19
C ARG A 553 22.08 -19.02 3.65
N VAL A 554 21.48 -18.75 2.50
CA VAL A 554 21.36 -17.39 1.94
C VAL A 554 19.98 -16.82 2.29
N TRP A 555 19.95 -15.55 2.68
CA TRP A 555 18.73 -14.75 2.84
C TRP A 555 18.74 -13.67 1.76
N VAL A 556 17.77 -13.71 0.86
CA VAL A 556 17.52 -12.63 -0.10
C VAL A 556 16.75 -11.55 0.65
N THR A 557 17.45 -10.57 1.22
CA THR A 557 16.85 -9.57 2.12
C THR A 557 16.24 -8.38 1.40
N GLU A 558 16.47 -8.26 0.08
CA GLU A 558 15.78 -7.36 -0.84
C GLU A 558 15.68 -7.98 -2.23
N LEU A 559 14.48 -7.96 -2.81
CA LEU A 559 14.22 -8.38 -4.19
C LEU A 559 13.05 -7.59 -4.76
N GLY A 560 13.25 -6.99 -5.93
CA GLY A 560 12.20 -6.27 -6.62
C GLY A 560 12.56 -5.79 -8.00
N TRP A 561 11.56 -5.23 -8.68
CA TRP A 561 11.68 -4.60 -9.98
C TRP A 561 11.03 -3.22 -9.92
N VAL A 562 11.78 -2.20 -10.37
CA VAL A 562 11.27 -0.85 -10.50
C VAL A 562 10.29 -0.77 -11.68
N ILE A 563 9.14 -0.13 -11.48
CA ILE A 563 8.18 0.10 -12.56
C ILE A 563 8.47 1.41 -13.29
N ALA A 564 8.08 1.48 -14.56
CA ALA A 564 8.14 2.72 -15.31
C ALA A 564 7.23 3.78 -14.67
N SER A 565 7.72 5.02 -14.62
CA SER A 565 6.96 6.18 -14.15
C SER A 565 7.19 7.37 -15.09
N ASN A 566 6.38 8.42 -14.89
CA ASN A 566 6.53 9.70 -15.58
C ASN A 566 7.57 10.62 -14.92
N TRP A 567 8.12 10.22 -13.77
CA TRP A 567 9.19 10.95 -13.10
C TRP A 567 10.56 10.57 -13.67
N ASP A 568 11.51 11.50 -13.59
CA ASP A 568 12.91 11.19 -13.91
C ASP A 568 13.53 10.37 -12.79
N LEU A 569 13.55 9.05 -12.95
CA LEU A 569 14.14 8.11 -12.00
C LEU A 569 15.66 7.96 -12.18
N GLY A 570 16.29 8.83 -12.98
CA GLY A 570 17.71 8.76 -13.29
C GLY A 570 18.09 7.43 -13.95
N GLU A 571 19.10 6.76 -13.41
CA GLU A 571 19.59 5.48 -13.94
C GLU A 571 18.57 4.34 -13.86
N HIS A 572 17.59 4.43 -12.95
CA HIS A 572 16.54 3.42 -12.79
C HIS A 572 15.55 3.42 -13.95
N GLN A 573 15.43 4.54 -14.69
CA GLN A 573 14.52 4.64 -15.84
C GLN A 573 14.86 3.61 -16.92
N ALA A 574 16.15 3.30 -17.11
CA ALA A 574 16.61 2.39 -18.16
C ALA A 574 16.32 0.91 -17.85
N ILE A 575 16.07 0.58 -16.58
CA ILE A 575 15.84 -0.79 -16.10
C ILE A 575 14.39 -1.02 -15.65
N ALA A 576 13.52 -0.03 -15.88
CA ALA A 576 12.14 -0.07 -15.46
C ALA A 576 11.31 -1.05 -16.30
N VAL A 577 10.39 -1.76 -15.63
CA VAL A 577 9.47 -2.71 -16.26
C VAL A 577 8.03 -2.22 -16.20
N SER A 578 7.12 -2.86 -16.95
CA SER A 578 5.68 -2.61 -16.76
C SER A 578 5.17 -3.23 -15.45
N GLN A 579 4.08 -2.71 -14.88
CA GLN A 579 3.47 -3.27 -13.66
C GLN A 579 3.09 -4.76 -13.83
N THR A 580 2.55 -5.15 -14.98
CA THR A 580 2.26 -6.57 -15.28
C THR A 580 3.53 -7.43 -15.28
N GLN A 581 4.65 -6.87 -15.71
CA GLN A 581 5.92 -7.56 -15.75
C GLN A 581 6.58 -7.64 -14.36
N GLN A 582 6.47 -6.58 -13.55
CA GLN A 582 6.81 -6.61 -12.13
C GLN A 582 6.08 -7.75 -11.42
N ALA A 583 4.75 -7.86 -11.61
CA ALA A 583 3.94 -8.91 -11.00
C ALA A 583 4.43 -10.32 -11.40
N LYS A 584 4.58 -10.59 -12.70
CA LYS A 584 5.06 -11.87 -13.20
C LYS A 584 6.47 -12.22 -12.70
N TYR A 585 7.36 -11.24 -12.68
CA TYR A 585 8.75 -11.44 -12.29
C TYR A 585 8.89 -11.70 -10.79
N LEU A 586 8.16 -10.97 -9.94
CA LEU A 586 8.14 -11.21 -8.50
C LEU A 586 7.61 -12.61 -8.17
N THR A 587 6.46 -13.00 -8.72
CA THR A 587 5.88 -14.33 -8.47
C THR A 587 6.82 -15.44 -8.93
N ALA A 588 7.35 -15.36 -10.17
CA ALA A 588 8.28 -16.36 -10.68
C ALA A 588 9.60 -16.43 -9.88
N ALA A 589 10.10 -15.29 -9.39
CA ALA A 589 11.30 -15.27 -8.58
C ALA A 589 11.07 -15.91 -7.20
N PHE A 590 9.95 -15.62 -6.54
CA PHE A 590 9.60 -16.26 -5.26
C PHE A 590 9.45 -17.78 -5.42
N GLU A 591 8.75 -18.23 -6.47
CA GLU A 591 8.62 -19.65 -6.79
C GLU A 591 9.97 -20.32 -7.08
N LYS A 592 10.86 -19.66 -7.81
CA LYS A 592 12.20 -20.16 -8.12
C LYS A 592 13.05 -20.30 -6.85
N LEU A 593 13.09 -19.26 -6.02
CA LEU A 593 13.86 -19.25 -4.77
C LEU A 593 13.39 -20.34 -3.80
N GLU A 594 12.08 -20.59 -3.74
CA GLU A 594 11.50 -21.63 -2.87
C GLU A 594 11.73 -23.05 -3.40
N ASN A 595 11.51 -23.27 -4.70
CA ASN A 595 11.45 -24.62 -5.26
C ASN A 595 12.79 -25.12 -5.83
N ASP A 596 13.60 -24.23 -6.40
CA ASP A 596 14.81 -24.63 -7.12
C ASP A 596 16.07 -24.49 -6.25
N TRP A 597 16.09 -23.57 -5.29
CA TRP A 597 17.28 -23.20 -4.53
C TRP A 597 17.17 -23.52 -3.04
N PRO A 598 17.33 -24.79 -2.64
CA PRO A 598 17.15 -25.20 -1.24
C PRO A 598 18.18 -24.60 -0.29
N PHE A 599 19.23 -23.92 -0.79
CA PHE A 599 20.22 -23.18 -0.01
C PHE A 599 19.78 -21.75 0.35
N VAL A 600 18.73 -21.23 -0.30
CA VAL A 600 18.03 -20.03 0.11
C VAL A 600 17.00 -20.40 1.17
N GLN A 601 16.96 -19.64 2.26
CA GLN A 601 16.01 -19.85 3.35
C GLN A 601 14.96 -18.74 3.43
N ALA A 602 15.26 -17.56 2.92
CA ALA A 602 14.40 -16.40 3.03
C ALA A 602 14.40 -15.55 1.75
N VAL A 603 13.25 -14.98 1.41
CA VAL A 603 13.14 -13.87 0.44
C VAL A 603 12.27 -12.75 0.99
N PHE A 604 12.76 -11.52 0.88
CA PHE A 604 12.07 -10.31 1.27
C PHE A 604 11.78 -9.44 0.05
N LEU A 605 10.51 -9.14 -0.16
CA LEU A 605 10.07 -8.17 -1.17
C LEU A 605 10.68 -6.79 -0.85
N PHE A 606 11.30 -6.17 -1.85
CA PHE A 606 11.65 -4.75 -1.86
C PHE A 606 10.77 -4.06 -2.93
N ASN A 607 9.70 -3.39 -2.55
CA ASN A 607 9.17 -3.23 -1.19
C ASN A 607 7.63 -3.25 -1.17
N LEU A 608 7.02 -3.24 0.01
CA LEU A 608 5.56 -3.25 0.14
C LEU A 608 4.97 -1.88 -0.23
N ASP A 609 5.40 -0.82 0.44
CA ASP A 609 4.62 0.40 0.63
C ASP A 609 5.44 1.71 0.60
N PHE A 610 6.67 1.73 0.11
CA PHE A 610 7.47 2.96 0.14
C PHE A 610 6.84 4.09 -0.70
N SER A 611 5.91 3.75 -1.61
CA SER A 611 5.11 4.71 -2.36
C SER A 611 4.17 5.56 -1.50
N THR A 612 3.76 5.09 -0.31
CA THR A 612 2.68 5.67 0.51
C THR A 612 3.15 6.68 1.54
N VAL A 613 4.47 6.82 1.72
CA VAL A 613 5.06 7.65 2.77
C VAL A 613 5.64 8.95 2.21
N ALA A 614 5.42 10.06 2.93
CA ALA A 614 5.72 11.41 2.45
C ALA A 614 7.22 11.72 2.34
N TRP A 615 8.09 11.06 3.12
CA TRP A 615 9.53 11.31 3.08
C TRP A 615 10.22 10.74 1.84
N TYR A 616 9.51 9.94 1.03
CA TYR A 616 9.95 9.60 -0.31
C TYR A 616 9.25 10.51 -1.32
N PRO A 617 9.96 11.47 -1.96
CA PRO A 617 9.37 12.36 -2.96
C PRO A 617 9.01 11.57 -4.23
N SER A 618 8.15 12.09 -5.09
CA SER A 618 7.62 11.31 -6.23
C SER A 618 8.69 10.86 -7.24
N ALA A 619 9.80 11.59 -7.34
CA ALA A 619 10.95 11.23 -8.16
C ALA A 619 11.90 10.19 -7.51
N GLU A 620 11.64 9.76 -6.26
CA GLU A 620 12.44 8.73 -5.59
C GLU A 620 12.23 7.34 -6.23
N PRO A 621 13.27 6.71 -6.80
CA PRO A 621 13.15 5.38 -7.41
C PRO A 621 12.58 4.31 -6.48
N MET A 622 12.86 4.34 -5.17
CA MET A 622 12.38 3.33 -4.23
C MET A 622 10.84 3.26 -4.13
N ARG A 623 10.12 4.36 -4.40
CA ARG A 623 8.63 4.36 -4.48
C ARG A 623 8.10 3.47 -5.60
N TRP A 624 8.91 3.30 -6.64
CA TRP A 624 8.53 2.58 -7.86
C TRP A 624 8.91 1.09 -7.80
N TYR A 625 9.57 0.65 -6.73
CA TYR A 625 9.68 -0.76 -6.36
C TYR A 625 8.49 -1.26 -5.54
N ALA A 626 7.73 -0.36 -4.91
CA ALA A 626 6.58 -0.72 -4.09
C ALA A 626 5.55 -1.54 -4.88
N ILE A 627 4.81 -2.42 -4.19
CA ILE A 627 3.65 -3.13 -4.76
C ILE A 627 2.31 -2.50 -4.35
N LEU A 628 2.35 -1.45 -3.54
CA LEU A 628 1.25 -0.51 -3.36
C LEU A 628 1.49 0.74 -4.19
N ASN A 629 0.41 1.43 -4.52
CA ASN A 629 0.43 2.76 -5.13
C ASN A 629 0.55 3.85 -4.05
N PRO A 630 0.83 5.12 -4.41
CA PRO A 630 0.81 6.25 -3.47
C PRO A 630 -0.51 6.44 -2.74
N ASP A 631 -1.63 6.19 -3.43
CA ASP A 631 -2.99 6.20 -2.88
C ASP A 631 -3.30 4.95 -2.01
N ARG A 632 -2.30 4.11 -1.73
CA ARG A 632 -2.37 2.86 -0.95
C ARG A 632 -3.14 1.72 -1.63
N THR A 633 -3.58 1.92 -2.87
CA THR A 633 -4.24 0.84 -3.64
C THR A 633 -3.22 -0.23 -4.04
N PRO A 634 -3.63 -1.51 -4.15
CA PRO A 634 -2.71 -2.57 -4.58
C PRO A 634 -2.36 -2.45 -6.07
N ARG A 635 -1.08 -2.65 -6.39
CA ARG A 635 -0.60 -2.88 -7.77
C ARG A 635 -0.83 -4.34 -8.17
N PRO A 636 -0.81 -4.69 -9.47
CA PRO A 636 -0.96 -6.08 -9.93
C PRO A 636 -0.03 -7.07 -9.22
N ALA A 637 1.18 -6.65 -8.85
CA ALA A 637 2.13 -7.49 -8.11
C ALA A 637 1.63 -7.91 -6.72
N TYR A 638 0.89 -7.04 -6.02
CA TYR A 638 0.27 -7.38 -4.74
C TYR A 638 -0.76 -8.49 -4.91
N THR A 639 -1.71 -8.30 -5.83
CA THR A 639 -2.78 -9.27 -6.11
C THR A 639 -2.22 -10.62 -6.55
N GLU A 640 -1.27 -10.65 -7.47
CA GLU A 640 -0.68 -11.91 -7.97
C GLU A 640 0.12 -12.64 -6.87
N LEU A 641 0.92 -11.93 -6.06
CA LEU A 641 1.62 -12.55 -4.93
C LEU A 641 0.62 -13.10 -3.91
N ARG A 642 -0.41 -12.33 -3.54
CA ARG A 642 -1.46 -12.76 -2.63
C ARG A 642 -2.15 -14.06 -3.09
N LEU A 643 -2.54 -14.14 -4.36
CA LEU A 643 -3.24 -15.28 -4.92
C LEU A 643 -2.35 -16.52 -5.03
N SER A 644 -1.09 -16.35 -5.45
CA SER A 644 -0.12 -17.47 -5.57
C SER A 644 0.16 -18.16 -4.24
N ARG A 645 0.10 -17.41 -3.12
CA ARG A 645 0.39 -17.93 -1.77
C ARG A 645 -0.83 -18.51 -1.04
N ARG A 646 -2.05 -18.23 -1.51
CA ARG A 646 -3.31 -18.78 -0.96
C ARG A 646 -3.75 -20.10 -1.59
N THR A 647 -3.15 -20.50 -2.70
CA THR A 647 -3.50 -21.75 -3.39
C THR A 647 -2.72 -22.93 -2.76
N PRO A 648 -3.40 -23.93 -2.17
CA PRO A 648 -2.76 -25.02 -1.42
C PRO A 648 -2.00 -26.04 -2.27
#